data_AF-A0A1X7C0S4-F1
#
_entry.id   AF-A0A1X7C0S4-F1
#
_cell.length_a   1.000
_cell.length_b   1.000
_cell.length_c   1.000
_cell.angle_alpha   90.00
_cell.angle_beta   90.00
_cell.angle_gamma   90.00
#
_symmetry.space_group_name_H-M   'P 1'
#
loop_
_entity.id
_entity.type
_entity.pdbx_description
1 polymer ?
#
loop_
_entity_poly.entity_id
_entity_poly.type
_entity_poly.pdbx_seq_one_letter_code
_entity_poly.pdbx_strand_id
1 'polypeptide(L)'
;MRSIFEVISRVVRNPSNGKDDGSKHFIARCENFRLLLAANSKALEIMAEMTEEADSSGLFGMSHVKSQSLKASANVRQMVERLCRMNPGKYDILKDIFNNIVMKMDKASDCRAGQAQGPLILTMDEINADSISETGSKMAMLGEISSKLGIRVPEGFSITASAFSFFMENSGLDDEIDRLIQIADGNDLNDLYTLEENIKHAIDLAAMPPELEEAIDSSSSNFSEGRHDFRLAVRSSALGEDSGEASFAGQFLSVLGVYPENITDSYRSVIASMYSATAMTYLLNKGLREDELVMCVGCLEMIDAVAGGVIYTRDPMGIHENVLIISGVPGHPSSIVDGSALADTWIMDRTDLTIRDVFIADKEWQSLSSAKGELTKVKMSECGRIAPSISYSIIIELTEIALRIDDHFNCPQDIEWVKSKDGRIYILQCRPLSVAESLAQVSRISEEDEHESLAILSDCIPASHGFACGEVVMVETDEDMLNFPDGAILLTHNAKPRLAALLPRASALISEHGSATGHLANVAREFRIPAFIGIAGVVDKLAGAGVVTVNTATGKIYRGCIEDKRTAQDHKPIPAQNNSVVTALRNILPFIVPLSLTDPDSPEFAPENCVSLHDITRFCHEKAVAEMFRDNVAPAANAKRLKDENLLQYWLIDLGGGTSSSADDKYINLSDIRSNAMKALWIGMTHIKWDGPPPVQISGLMSVIAEAACNPALAPGMSNNMGDRNYFIISRNYCNLQSRFGFHFCTVEGYAGEDPDENYAFFQFTGGGADKSRRMIRSWLIAGILEKYGFIVDVKEDSLFARIEGVAEEVVERALAVAGYLLVHTRQIDMVMSDPEAYRNYQVKFEQDIKAVLSSYSILSSEYRRAL
;
A
#
# COMPACT_ATOMS: atom_id res chain seq x y z
N MET A 1 -10.82 -15.99 26.03
CA MET A 1 -10.02 -15.08 26.89
C MET A 1 -10.54 -14.88 28.35
N ARG A 2 -11.61 -15.57 28.82
CA ARG A 2 -12.16 -15.40 30.20
C ARG A 2 -12.07 -16.63 31.13
N SER A 3 -11.70 -17.83 30.64
CA SER A 3 -11.79 -19.08 31.43
C SER A 3 -10.61 -19.26 32.43
N ILE A 4 -9.38 -18.90 32.03
CA ILE A 4 -8.13 -19.22 32.76
C ILE A 4 -8.01 -18.54 34.13
N PHE A 5 -8.58 -17.33 34.27
CA PHE A 5 -8.57 -16.60 35.55
C PHE A 5 -9.49 -17.23 36.61
N GLU A 6 -10.57 -17.94 36.22
CA GLU A 6 -11.44 -18.63 37.16
C GLU A 6 -10.85 -19.97 37.63
N VAL A 7 -10.11 -20.66 36.75
CA VAL A 7 -9.44 -21.93 37.08
C VAL A 7 -8.27 -21.70 38.04
N ILE A 8 -7.41 -20.72 37.75
CA ILE A 8 -6.26 -20.39 38.63
C ILE A 8 -6.73 -19.81 39.97
N SER A 9 -7.80 -19.02 40.00
CA SER A 9 -8.34 -18.48 41.27
C SER A 9 -9.08 -19.51 42.13
N ARG A 10 -9.64 -20.59 41.53
CA ARG A 10 -10.26 -21.70 42.27
C ARG A 10 -9.24 -22.66 42.86
N VAL A 11 -8.14 -22.95 42.16
CA VAL A 11 -7.08 -23.86 42.65
C VAL A 11 -6.32 -23.26 43.83
N VAL A 12 -6.19 -21.93 43.90
CA VAL A 12 -5.47 -21.22 44.97
C VAL A 12 -6.32 -20.97 46.23
N ARG A 13 -7.64 -21.23 46.20
CA ARG A 13 -8.54 -20.95 47.33
C ARG A 13 -8.62 -22.01 48.43
N ASN A 14 -7.82 -23.08 48.39
CA ASN A 14 -7.75 -24.06 49.49
C ASN A 14 -6.45 -23.88 50.29
N PRO A 15 -6.49 -23.21 51.46
CA PRO A 15 -5.29 -22.82 52.18
C PRO A 15 -4.87 -23.91 53.16
N SER A 16 -3.67 -24.44 52.98
CA SER A 16 -2.92 -25.01 54.10
C SER A 16 -1.45 -24.59 53.99
N ASN A 17 -1.09 -23.68 54.92
CA ASN A 17 0.26 -23.24 55.31
C ASN A 17 0.98 -22.16 54.46
N GLY A 18 0.72 -20.89 54.80
CA GLY A 18 1.77 -20.01 55.35
C GLY A 18 2.96 -19.55 54.50
N LYS A 19 2.88 -19.54 53.16
CA LYS A 19 3.85 -18.87 52.26
C LYS A 19 3.14 -18.24 51.05
N ASP A 20 2.42 -17.13 51.24
CA ASP A 20 1.42 -16.65 50.26
C ASP A 20 1.83 -15.43 49.40
N ASP A 21 2.97 -14.76 49.66
CA ASP A 21 3.33 -13.53 48.92
C ASP A 21 4.21 -13.81 47.67
N GLY A 22 5.19 -14.70 47.81
CA GLY A 22 6.14 -15.01 46.72
C GLY A 22 5.53 -15.72 45.50
N SER A 23 4.54 -16.59 45.71
CA SER A 23 3.88 -17.34 44.63
C SER A 23 2.99 -16.44 43.77
N LYS A 24 2.29 -15.46 44.37
CA LYS A 24 1.47 -14.48 43.64
C LYS A 24 2.34 -13.55 42.79
N HIS A 25 3.47 -13.10 43.34
CA HIS A 25 4.44 -12.31 42.59
C HIS A 25 5.07 -13.08 41.43
N PHE A 26 5.37 -14.37 41.61
CA PHE A 26 5.90 -15.21 40.54
C PHE A 26 4.88 -15.47 39.43
N ILE A 27 3.63 -15.80 39.76
CA ILE A 27 2.55 -15.98 38.77
C ILE A 27 2.32 -14.69 37.96
N ALA A 28 2.28 -13.54 38.63
CA ALA A 28 2.18 -12.25 37.96
C ALA A 28 3.38 -11.98 37.03
N ARG A 29 4.58 -12.41 37.41
CA ARG A 29 5.79 -12.32 36.56
C ARG A 29 5.68 -13.24 35.33
N CYS A 30 5.22 -14.47 35.48
CA CYS A 30 4.96 -15.41 34.37
C CYS A 30 3.94 -14.85 33.36
N GLU A 31 2.83 -14.27 33.85
CA GLU A 31 1.81 -13.67 32.98
C GLU A 31 2.38 -12.48 32.20
N ASN A 32 3.12 -11.58 32.86
CA ASN A 32 3.75 -10.46 32.16
C ASN A 32 4.81 -10.93 31.16
N PHE A 33 5.58 -11.98 31.48
CA PHE A 33 6.54 -12.59 30.56
C PHE A 33 5.85 -13.17 29.30
N ARG A 34 4.77 -13.93 29.48
CA ARG A 34 3.99 -14.51 28.37
C ARG A 34 3.41 -13.43 27.46
N LEU A 35 2.81 -12.38 28.03
CA LEU A 35 2.26 -11.25 27.28
C LEU A 35 3.34 -10.46 26.54
N LEU A 36 4.54 -10.37 27.11
CA LEU A 36 5.71 -9.76 26.45
C LEU A 36 6.16 -10.57 25.24
N LEU A 37 6.24 -11.90 25.34
CA LEU A 37 6.61 -12.77 24.20
C LEU A 37 5.58 -12.72 23.07
N ALA A 38 4.29 -12.64 23.39
CA ALA A 38 3.23 -12.48 22.40
C ALA A 38 3.35 -11.14 21.64
N ALA A 39 3.62 -10.04 22.37
CA ALA A 39 3.84 -8.72 21.76
C ALA A 39 5.14 -8.68 20.92
N ASN A 40 6.21 -9.33 21.38
CA ASN A 40 7.47 -9.48 20.66
C ASN A 40 7.28 -10.12 19.28
N SER A 41 6.54 -11.24 19.24
CA SER A 41 6.34 -11.99 18.00
C SER A 41 5.59 -11.15 16.96
N LYS A 42 4.54 -10.44 17.40
CA LYS A 42 3.77 -9.53 16.54
C LYS A 42 4.58 -8.34 16.06
N ALA A 43 5.40 -7.74 16.94
CA ALA A 43 6.26 -6.62 16.57
C ALA A 43 7.23 -7.01 15.44
N LEU A 44 7.90 -8.16 15.57
CA LEU A 44 8.84 -8.66 14.57
C LEU A 44 8.16 -9.02 13.24
N GLU A 45 6.94 -9.54 13.28
CA GLU A 45 6.13 -9.81 12.09
C GLU A 45 5.81 -8.54 11.31
N ILE A 46 5.30 -7.50 11.99
CA ILE A 46 4.99 -6.20 11.35
C ILE A 46 6.28 -5.56 10.79
N MET A 47 7.39 -5.62 11.53
CA MET A 47 8.67 -5.09 11.05
C MET A 47 9.16 -5.78 9.77
N ALA A 48 8.93 -7.09 9.65
CA ALA A 48 9.27 -7.85 8.45
C ALA A 48 8.39 -7.45 7.25
N GLU A 49 7.07 -7.35 7.46
CA GLU A 49 6.12 -6.88 6.44
C GLU A 49 6.52 -5.49 5.91
N MET A 50 6.77 -4.54 6.81
CA MET A 50 7.19 -3.18 6.43
C MET A 50 8.52 -3.14 5.66
N THR A 51 9.42 -4.09 5.91
CA THR A 51 10.69 -4.18 5.18
C THR A 51 10.46 -4.71 3.77
N GLU A 52 9.63 -5.76 3.63
CA GLU A 52 9.25 -6.32 2.34
C GLU A 52 8.47 -5.31 1.47
N GLU A 53 7.59 -4.52 2.09
CA GLU A 53 6.85 -3.43 1.44
C GLU A 53 7.76 -2.31 0.91
N ALA A 54 8.89 -2.03 1.58
CA ALA A 54 9.85 -1.02 1.13
C ALA A 54 10.76 -1.49 0.00
N ASP A 55 10.97 -2.81 -0.09
CA ASP A 55 11.76 -3.47 -1.14
C ASP A 55 10.89 -3.82 -2.37
N SER A 56 9.59 -4.00 -2.18
CA SER A 56 8.61 -4.27 -3.24
C SER A 56 8.01 -2.99 -3.82
N SER A 57 7.58 -3.03 -5.08
CA SER A 57 6.81 -1.94 -5.72
C SER A 57 5.31 -2.07 -5.39
N GLY A 58 4.97 -2.27 -4.11
CA GLY A 58 3.59 -2.45 -3.67
C GLY A 58 2.73 -1.21 -3.90
N LEU A 59 1.43 -1.41 -4.17
CA LEU A 59 0.42 -0.36 -4.27
C LEU A 59 -0.26 -0.21 -2.91
N PHE A 60 0.22 0.70 -2.07
CA PHE A 60 -0.39 1.04 -0.78
C PHE A 60 -0.24 2.53 -0.50
N GLY A 61 -1.16 3.10 0.29
CA GLY A 61 -1.17 4.51 0.66
C GLY A 61 -0.51 4.80 2.01
N MET A 62 -0.43 6.09 2.38
CA MET A 62 0.12 6.52 3.68
C MET A 62 -0.68 6.00 4.88
N SER A 63 -1.98 5.75 4.74
CA SER A 63 -2.81 5.15 5.79
C SER A 63 -2.28 3.79 6.24
N HIS A 64 -1.86 2.95 5.28
CA HIS A 64 -1.23 1.66 5.54
C HIS A 64 0.10 1.82 6.28
N VAL A 65 0.97 2.73 5.81
CA VAL A 65 2.27 3.04 6.44
C VAL A 65 2.09 3.52 7.88
N LYS A 66 1.18 4.49 8.11
CA LYS A 66 0.83 5.01 9.45
C LYS A 66 0.27 3.88 10.33
N SER A 67 -0.62 3.05 9.81
CA SER A 67 -1.22 1.91 10.51
C SER A 67 -0.19 0.88 10.95
N GLN A 68 0.72 0.43 10.07
CA GLN A 68 1.77 -0.52 10.41
C GLN A 68 2.75 0.06 11.44
N SER A 69 3.13 1.33 11.29
CA SER A 69 3.98 2.04 12.26
C SER A 69 3.35 2.11 13.65
N LEU A 70 2.04 2.38 13.71
CA LEU A 70 1.27 2.42 14.96
C LEU A 70 1.17 1.01 15.60
N LYS A 71 0.89 -0.02 14.80
CA LYS A 71 0.84 -1.42 15.26
C LYS A 71 2.20 -1.88 15.82
N ALA A 72 3.30 -1.57 15.14
CA ALA A 72 4.65 -1.86 15.62
C ALA A 72 4.91 -1.16 16.96
N SER A 73 4.66 0.15 17.01
CA SER A 73 4.84 0.98 18.21
C SER A 73 3.99 0.49 19.39
N ALA A 74 2.74 0.09 19.16
CA ALA A 74 1.85 -0.41 20.20
C ALA A 74 2.34 -1.72 20.82
N ASN A 75 2.82 -2.66 20.00
CA ASN A 75 3.39 -3.92 20.50
C ASN A 75 4.69 -3.68 21.28
N VAL A 76 5.58 -2.82 20.80
CA VAL A 76 6.82 -2.47 21.53
C VAL A 76 6.51 -1.76 22.85
N ARG A 77 5.56 -0.82 22.86
CA ARG A 77 5.07 -0.18 24.10
C ARG A 77 4.55 -1.22 25.09
N GLN A 78 3.78 -2.20 24.61
CA GLN A 78 3.30 -3.29 25.45
C GLN A 78 4.47 -4.05 26.07
N MET A 79 5.53 -4.37 25.31
CA MET A 79 6.73 -5.03 25.84
C MET A 79 7.39 -4.21 26.96
N VAL A 80 7.60 -2.91 26.74
CA VAL A 80 8.16 -1.99 27.75
C VAL A 80 7.31 -1.99 29.01
N GLU A 81 5.98 -1.86 28.89
CA GLU A 81 5.07 -1.88 30.03
C GLU A 81 5.12 -3.21 30.80
N ARG A 82 5.17 -4.35 30.11
CA ARG A 82 5.26 -5.67 30.76
C ARG A 82 6.59 -5.85 31.48
N LEU A 83 7.71 -5.43 30.88
CA LEU A 83 9.02 -5.48 31.53
C LEU A 83 9.07 -4.60 32.79
N CYS A 84 8.55 -3.37 32.72
CA CYS A 84 8.43 -2.50 33.90
C CYS A 84 7.55 -3.12 35.00
N ARG A 85 6.50 -3.88 34.65
CA ARG A 85 5.68 -4.60 35.64
C ARG A 85 6.40 -5.80 36.24
N MET A 86 7.30 -6.46 35.50
CA MET A 86 8.12 -7.55 36.00
C MET A 86 9.17 -7.05 37.03
N ASN A 87 9.71 -5.85 36.83
CA ASN A 87 10.60 -5.19 37.77
C ASN A 87 10.34 -3.66 37.84
N PRO A 88 9.44 -3.21 38.74
CA PRO A 88 9.08 -1.79 38.86
C PRO A 88 10.27 -0.89 39.18
N GLY A 89 10.39 0.25 38.49
CA GLY A 89 11.43 1.25 38.72
C GLY A 89 12.74 1.03 37.98
N LYS A 90 13.10 -0.22 37.62
CA LYS A 90 14.40 -0.52 37.00
C LYS A 90 14.49 -0.10 35.53
N TYR A 91 13.39 -0.22 34.79
CA TYR A 91 13.38 -0.07 33.33
C TYR A 91 12.58 1.14 32.85
N ASP A 92 12.18 2.05 33.75
CA ASP A 92 11.29 3.16 33.40
C ASP A 92 11.86 4.12 32.35
N ILE A 93 13.20 4.23 32.27
CA ILE A 93 13.89 5.01 31.23
C ILE A 93 13.52 4.57 29.80
N LEU A 94 13.15 3.29 29.59
CA LEU A 94 12.71 2.81 28.28
C LEU A 94 11.44 3.50 27.78
N LYS A 95 10.59 4.02 28.67
CA LYS A 95 9.39 4.76 28.26
C LYS A 95 9.77 6.07 27.58
N ASP A 96 10.74 6.79 28.12
CA ASP A 96 11.21 8.06 27.56
C ASP A 96 11.94 7.82 26.23
N ILE A 97 12.75 6.76 26.16
CA ILE A 97 13.45 6.38 24.93
C ILE A 97 12.47 5.95 23.84
N PHE A 98 11.48 5.12 24.18
CA PHE A 98 10.39 4.75 23.28
C PHE A 98 9.66 5.98 22.74
N ASN A 99 9.25 6.90 23.62
CA ASN A 99 8.55 8.12 23.21
C ASN A 99 9.41 9.00 22.29
N ASN A 100 10.72 9.07 22.52
CA ASN A 100 11.65 9.83 21.66
C ASN A 100 11.79 9.19 20.27
N ILE A 101 11.88 7.86 20.19
CA ILE A 101 11.94 7.14 18.90
C ILE A 101 10.64 7.35 18.13
N VAL A 102 9.48 7.17 18.77
CA VAL A 102 8.17 7.41 18.13
C VAL A 102 8.05 8.86 17.65
N MET A 103 8.43 9.85 18.46
CA MET A 103 8.41 11.26 18.04
C MET A 103 9.32 11.54 16.83
N LYS A 104 10.49 10.89 16.74
CA LYS A 104 11.37 11.02 15.56
C LYS A 104 10.79 10.33 14.32
N MET A 105 10.15 9.18 14.52
CA MET A 105 9.44 8.43 13.49
C MET A 105 8.28 9.25 12.91
N ASP A 106 7.44 9.83 13.76
CA ASP A 106 6.32 10.69 13.35
C ASP A 106 6.82 11.92 12.56
N LYS A 107 7.90 12.55 13.03
CA LYS A 107 8.55 13.65 12.28
C LYS A 107 9.13 13.23 10.94
N ALA A 108 9.57 11.99 10.80
CA ALA A 108 10.13 11.45 9.56
C ALA A 108 9.04 11.04 8.56
N SER A 109 7.83 10.70 9.03
CA SER A 109 6.66 10.57 8.16
C SER A 109 6.10 11.92 7.73
N ASP A 110 6.11 12.92 8.61
CA ASP A 110 5.50 14.24 8.38
C ASP A 110 6.36 15.20 7.53
N CYS A 111 7.16 14.71 6.58
CA CYS A 111 7.76 15.57 5.56
C CYS A 111 6.67 16.06 4.60
N ARG A 112 5.86 17.02 5.06
CA ARG A 112 4.94 17.81 4.24
C ARG A 112 5.77 18.65 3.26
N ALA A 113 5.23 18.89 2.07
CA ALA A 113 5.79 19.89 1.15
C ALA A 113 6.00 21.20 1.94
N GLY A 114 7.21 21.76 1.89
CA GLY A 114 7.63 22.85 2.77
C GLY A 114 6.58 23.96 2.84
N GLN A 115 6.25 24.42 4.06
CA GLN A 115 5.31 25.51 4.29
C GLN A 115 5.66 26.68 3.37
N ALA A 116 4.82 26.91 2.37
CA ALA A 116 4.92 28.05 1.48
C ALA A 116 4.83 29.33 2.34
N GLN A 117 5.86 30.17 2.28
CA GLN A 117 5.94 31.45 3.00
C GLN A 117 5.79 32.59 1.98
N GLY A 118 4.63 32.65 1.36
CA GLY A 118 4.26 33.62 0.35
C GLY A 118 3.01 34.44 0.71
N PRO A 119 2.62 35.40 -0.13
CA PRO A 119 1.36 36.13 0.03
C PRO A 119 0.17 35.19 -0.19
N LEU A 120 -0.96 35.46 0.47
CA LEU A 120 -2.19 34.66 0.34
C LEU A 120 -2.81 34.76 -1.07
N ILE A 121 -2.61 35.91 -1.73
CA ILE A 121 -3.11 36.19 -3.07
C ILE A 121 -1.98 36.76 -3.92
N LEU A 122 -1.92 36.36 -5.19
CA LEU A 122 -1.09 36.97 -6.23
C LEU A 122 -1.98 37.43 -7.39
N THR A 123 -1.81 38.67 -7.84
CA THR A 123 -2.56 39.20 -8.99
C THR A 123 -1.94 38.76 -10.31
N MET A 124 -2.72 38.69 -11.39
CA MET A 124 -2.23 38.20 -12.69
C MET A 124 -0.99 38.95 -13.22
N ASP A 125 -0.85 40.24 -12.88
CA ASP A 125 0.32 41.05 -13.28
C ASP A 125 1.60 40.71 -12.51
N GLU A 126 1.48 40.09 -11.33
CA GLU A 126 2.60 39.64 -10.50
C GLU A 126 3.04 38.21 -10.83
N ILE A 127 2.13 37.41 -11.41
CA ILE A 127 2.34 35.99 -11.70
C ILE A 127 3.24 35.82 -12.92
N ASN A 128 4.23 34.94 -12.80
CA ASN A 128 5.13 34.55 -13.89
C ASN A 128 5.62 33.10 -13.69
N ALA A 129 6.52 32.62 -14.56
CA ALA A 129 7.03 31.24 -14.46
C ALA A 129 7.75 30.93 -13.13
N ASP A 130 8.32 31.91 -12.43
CA ASP A 130 8.96 31.68 -11.11
C ASP A 130 7.92 31.51 -9.99
N SER A 131 6.65 31.85 -10.24
CA SER A 131 5.54 31.75 -9.28
C SER A 131 4.91 30.34 -9.20
N ILE A 132 5.40 29.35 -9.96
CA ILE A 132 4.83 27.99 -10.02
C ILE A 132 4.63 27.38 -8.62
N SER A 133 5.56 27.61 -7.68
CA SER A 133 5.46 27.07 -6.32
C SER A 133 4.33 27.68 -5.48
N GLU A 134 3.82 28.84 -5.87
CA GLU A 134 2.73 29.54 -5.16
C GLU A 134 1.41 29.50 -5.92
N THR A 135 1.41 29.43 -7.24
CA THR A 135 0.17 29.53 -8.04
C THR A 135 -0.16 28.27 -8.82
N GLY A 136 0.69 27.25 -8.76
CA GLY A 136 0.64 26.09 -9.65
C GLY A 136 1.00 26.44 -11.08
N SER A 137 1.13 25.40 -11.91
CA SER A 137 1.61 25.49 -13.29
C SER A 137 0.66 26.30 -14.18
N LYS A 138 -0.65 26.06 -14.11
CA LYS A 138 -1.63 26.68 -15.02
C LYS A 138 -1.63 28.20 -14.92
N MET A 139 -1.71 28.74 -13.71
CA MET A 139 -1.71 30.20 -13.48
C MET A 139 -0.34 30.81 -13.81
N ALA A 140 0.75 30.15 -13.43
CA ALA A 140 2.10 30.62 -13.72
C ALA A 140 2.36 30.73 -15.23
N MET A 141 1.92 29.74 -16.02
CA MET A 141 2.06 29.77 -17.47
C MET A 141 1.25 30.90 -18.11
N LEU A 142 0.03 31.17 -17.62
CA LEU A 142 -0.78 32.29 -18.09
C LEU A 142 -0.14 33.66 -17.78
N GLY A 143 0.38 33.84 -16.57
CA GLY A 143 1.11 35.06 -16.19
C GLY A 143 2.39 35.25 -17.01
N GLU A 144 3.11 34.16 -17.30
CA GLU A 144 4.32 34.18 -18.15
C GLU A 144 4.01 34.64 -19.58
N ILE A 145 2.99 34.06 -20.25
CA ILE A 145 2.63 34.47 -21.61
C ILE A 145 2.07 35.90 -21.67
N SER A 146 1.37 36.34 -20.62
CA SER A 146 0.85 37.70 -20.53
C SER A 146 2.00 38.71 -20.40
N SER A 147 2.88 38.50 -19.42
CA SER A 147 3.97 39.43 -19.08
C SER A 147 5.10 39.47 -20.12
N LYS A 148 5.50 38.32 -20.68
CA LYS A 148 6.62 38.24 -21.63
C LYS A 148 6.21 38.41 -23.08
N LEU A 149 5.08 37.84 -23.48
CA LEU A 149 4.64 37.83 -24.88
C LEU A 149 3.58 38.90 -25.18
N GLY A 150 3.00 39.54 -24.15
CA GLY A 150 1.90 40.48 -24.34
C GLY A 150 0.67 39.83 -24.96
N ILE A 151 0.50 38.53 -24.76
CA ILE A 151 -0.66 37.76 -25.24
C ILE A 151 -1.80 37.97 -24.25
N ARG A 152 -3.00 38.22 -24.75
CA ARG A 152 -4.15 38.51 -23.89
C ARG A 152 -4.60 37.25 -23.16
N VAL A 153 -4.66 37.36 -21.84
CA VAL A 153 -5.26 36.40 -20.92
C VAL A 153 -6.37 37.13 -20.14
N PRO A 154 -7.37 36.42 -19.58
CA PRO A 154 -8.35 37.05 -18.70
C PRO A 154 -7.71 37.71 -17.47
N GLU A 155 -8.25 38.84 -17.03
CA GLU A 155 -7.84 39.48 -15.77
C GLU A 155 -8.21 38.59 -14.58
N GLY A 156 -7.43 38.66 -13.50
CA GLY A 156 -7.70 37.82 -12.33
C GLY A 156 -6.59 37.77 -11.30
N PHE A 157 -6.68 36.78 -10.42
CA PHE A 157 -5.72 36.52 -9.35
C PHE A 157 -5.66 35.02 -9.02
N SER A 158 -4.62 34.61 -8.30
CA SER A 158 -4.49 33.25 -7.76
C SER A 158 -4.55 33.29 -6.24
N ILE A 159 -5.37 32.44 -5.65
CA ILE A 159 -5.28 32.02 -4.25
C ILE A 159 -4.12 31.02 -4.17
N THR A 160 -3.15 31.31 -3.32
CA THR A 160 -1.82 30.67 -3.39
C THR A 160 -1.72 29.37 -2.60
N ALA A 161 -0.62 28.65 -2.80
CA ALA A 161 -0.19 27.53 -1.97
C ALA A 161 -0.11 27.94 -0.49
N SER A 162 0.42 29.13 -0.21
CA SER A 162 0.46 29.70 1.13
C SER A 162 -0.94 29.89 1.73
N ALA A 163 -1.92 30.34 0.95
CA ALA A 163 -3.31 30.44 1.39
C ALA A 163 -3.97 29.09 1.64
N PHE A 164 -3.66 28.08 0.83
CA PHE A 164 -4.12 26.72 1.07
C PHE A 164 -3.58 26.18 2.40
N SER A 165 -2.27 26.23 2.64
CA SER A 165 -1.67 25.79 3.90
C SER A 165 -2.24 26.56 5.09
N PHE A 166 -2.40 27.88 4.96
CA PHE A 166 -2.99 28.72 5.99
C PHE A 166 -4.44 28.32 6.33
N PHE A 167 -5.26 28.02 5.32
CA PHE A 167 -6.63 27.53 5.50
C PHE A 167 -6.64 26.21 6.26
N MET A 168 -5.90 25.21 5.78
CA MET A 168 -5.90 23.86 6.32
C MET A 168 -5.42 23.79 7.77
N GLU A 169 -4.36 24.54 8.12
CA GLU A 169 -3.80 24.61 9.47
C GLU A 169 -4.74 25.33 10.46
N ASN A 170 -5.29 26.48 10.09
CA ASN A 170 -6.12 27.29 11.01
C ASN A 170 -7.51 26.69 11.24
N SER A 171 -8.04 25.92 10.28
CA SER A 171 -9.31 25.22 10.44
C SER A 171 -9.17 23.85 11.12
N GLY A 172 -7.95 23.32 11.28
CA GLY A 172 -7.69 21.97 11.76
C GLY A 172 -8.15 20.88 10.77
N LEU A 173 -8.26 21.22 9.48
CA LEU A 173 -8.73 20.28 8.45
C LEU A 173 -7.72 19.18 8.20
N ASP A 174 -6.41 19.48 8.28
CA ASP A 174 -5.35 18.49 8.11
C ASP A 174 -5.56 17.28 9.01
N ASP A 175 -5.71 17.51 10.31
CA ASP A 175 -5.84 16.45 11.32
C ASP A 175 -7.14 15.64 11.15
N GLU A 176 -8.24 16.32 10.80
CA GLU A 176 -9.53 15.65 10.60
C GLU A 176 -9.55 14.81 9.32
N ILE A 177 -8.99 15.32 8.23
CA ILE A 177 -8.88 14.58 6.96
C ILE A 177 -7.97 13.36 7.15
N ASP A 178 -6.81 13.53 7.77
CA ASP A 178 -5.90 12.43 8.11
C ASP A 178 -6.61 11.33 8.91
N ARG A 179 -7.46 11.74 9.87
CA ARG A 179 -8.26 10.81 10.67
C ARG A 179 -9.29 10.08 9.83
N LEU A 180 -10.03 10.77 8.96
CA LEU A 180 -11.03 10.16 8.08
C LEU A 180 -10.40 9.13 7.14
N ILE A 181 -9.26 9.46 6.55
CA ILE A 181 -8.49 8.57 5.68
C ILE A 181 -8.00 7.32 6.44
N GLN A 182 -7.55 7.46 7.69
CA GLN A 182 -7.13 6.32 8.51
C GLN A 182 -8.25 5.36 8.88
N ILE A 183 -9.50 5.85 8.94
CA ILE A 183 -10.67 5.02 9.24
C ILE A 183 -11.11 4.23 8.01
N ALA A 184 -10.92 4.79 6.81
CA ALA A 184 -11.25 4.12 5.56
C ALA A 184 -10.23 3.01 5.26
N ASP A 185 -10.72 1.77 5.17
CA ASP A 185 -9.92 0.64 4.68
C ASP A 185 -9.92 0.76 3.15
N GLY A 186 -8.87 1.33 2.56
CA GLY A 186 -8.81 1.79 1.15
C GLY A 186 -8.83 0.68 0.08
N ASN A 187 -9.51 -0.43 0.34
CA ASN A 187 -9.53 -1.64 -0.49
C ASN A 187 -10.81 -1.77 -1.34
N ASP A 188 -11.86 -0.96 -1.09
CA ASP A 188 -13.10 -0.95 -1.88
C ASP A 188 -13.46 0.49 -2.35
N LEU A 189 -13.99 0.61 -3.57
CA LEU A 189 -14.48 1.86 -4.15
C LEU A 189 -15.62 2.47 -3.31
N ASN A 190 -16.44 1.65 -2.65
CA ASN A 190 -17.49 2.16 -1.75
C ASN A 190 -16.93 2.95 -0.55
N ASP A 191 -15.81 2.47 0.01
CA ASP A 191 -15.15 3.15 1.13
C ASP A 191 -14.57 4.49 0.66
N LEU A 192 -14.05 4.56 -0.58
CA LEU A 192 -13.57 5.80 -1.18
C LEU A 192 -14.68 6.84 -1.42
N TYR A 193 -15.85 6.43 -1.90
CA TYR A 193 -16.99 7.36 -2.06
C TYR A 193 -17.50 7.88 -0.72
N THR A 194 -17.58 7.01 0.29
CA THR A 194 -17.98 7.41 1.65
C THR A 194 -16.95 8.37 2.26
N LEU A 195 -15.65 8.11 2.03
CA LEU A 195 -14.57 8.99 2.44
C LEU A 195 -14.64 10.36 1.77
N GLU A 196 -14.88 10.40 0.45
CA GLU A 196 -15.08 11.63 -0.32
C GLU A 196 -16.21 12.49 0.29
N GLU A 197 -17.38 11.89 0.55
CA GLU A 197 -18.51 12.62 1.14
C GLU A 197 -18.19 13.18 2.53
N ASN A 198 -17.51 12.42 3.38
CA ASN A 198 -17.13 12.84 4.72
C ASN A 198 -16.10 13.97 4.69
N ILE A 199 -15.07 13.88 3.84
CA ILE A 199 -14.05 14.93 3.69
C ILE A 199 -14.69 16.21 3.15
N LYS A 200 -15.53 16.10 2.11
CA LYS A 200 -16.26 17.24 1.57
C LYS A 200 -17.10 17.94 2.65
N HIS A 201 -17.81 17.15 3.46
CA HIS A 201 -18.60 17.71 4.56
C HIS A 201 -17.73 18.43 5.61
N ALA A 202 -16.55 17.89 5.94
CA ALA A 202 -15.61 18.54 6.85
C ALA A 202 -15.11 19.90 6.29
N ILE A 203 -14.77 19.95 5.00
CA ILE A 203 -14.32 21.18 4.32
C ILE A 203 -15.44 22.22 4.26
N ASP A 204 -16.67 21.80 3.98
CA ASP A 204 -17.84 22.69 3.93
C ASP A 204 -18.13 23.34 5.29
N LEU A 205 -17.92 22.62 6.40
CA LEU A 205 -18.11 23.12 7.76
C LEU A 205 -16.92 23.95 8.29
N ALA A 206 -15.77 23.91 7.63
CA ALA A 206 -14.58 24.63 8.06
C ALA A 206 -14.76 26.14 7.95
N ALA A 207 -14.49 26.83 9.06
CA ALA A 207 -14.50 28.29 9.11
C ALA A 207 -13.36 28.86 8.24
N MET A 208 -13.69 29.80 7.35
CA MET A 208 -12.68 30.51 6.58
C MET A 208 -11.91 31.45 7.52
N PRO A 209 -10.57 31.45 7.53
CA PRO A 209 -9.79 32.42 8.28
C PRO A 209 -10.14 33.84 7.82
N PRO A 210 -10.45 34.79 8.73
CA PRO A 210 -10.86 36.15 8.37
C PRO A 210 -9.84 36.87 7.48
N GLU A 211 -8.55 36.63 7.71
CA GLU A 211 -7.46 37.22 6.92
C GLU A 211 -7.46 36.74 5.46
N LEU A 212 -7.82 35.47 5.22
CA LEU A 212 -7.94 34.91 3.87
C LEU A 212 -9.22 35.40 3.18
N GLU A 213 -10.33 35.44 3.91
CA GLU A 213 -11.60 35.97 3.40
C GLU A 213 -11.46 37.43 2.97
N GLU A 214 -10.87 38.28 3.82
CA GLU A 214 -10.60 39.70 3.51
C GLU A 214 -9.68 39.86 2.30
N ALA A 215 -8.66 39.01 2.15
CA ALA A 215 -7.76 39.05 1.00
C ALA A 215 -8.46 38.69 -0.32
N ILE A 216 -9.36 37.70 -0.30
CA ILE A 216 -10.18 37.28 -1.45
C ILE A 216 -11.17 38.40 -1.82
N ASP A 217 -11.87 38.95 -0.83
CA ASP A 217 -12.87 40.01 -1.03
C ASP A 217 -12.24 41.30 -1.55
N SER A 218 -11.09 41.70 -1.00
CA SER A 218 -10.36 42.89 -1.45
C SER A 218 -9.89 42.74 -2.90
N SER A 219 -9.38 41.56 -3.26
CA SER A 219 -8.90 41.28 -4.61
C SER A 219 -10.05 41.28 -5.61
N SER A 220 -11.16 40.61 -5.30
CA SER A 220 -12.33 40.52 -6.17
C SER A 220 -13.07 41.85 -6.34
N SER A 221 -13.09 42.70 -5.30
CA SER A 221 -13.68 44.04 -5.36
C SER A 221 -12.95 44.95 -6.35
N ASN A 222 -11.62 44.85 -6.44
CA ASN A 222 -10.82 45.63 -7.38
C ASN A 222 -11.16 45.32 -8.85
N PHE A 223 -11.53 44.07 -9.16
CA PHE A 223 -11.89 43.67 -10.54
C PHE A 223 -13.37 43.92 -10.88
N SER A 224 -14.25 43.86 -9.89
CA SER A 224 -15.70 44.06 -10.08
C SER A 224 -16.13 45.53 -10.03
N GLU A 225 -15.25 46.45 -9.61
CA GLU A 225 -15.58 47.88 -9.49
C GLU A 225 -16.09 48.45 -10.83
N GLY A 226 -17.36 48.88 -10.84
CA GLY A 226 -18.03 49.42 -12.02
C GLY A 226 -18.58 48.38 -13.03
N ARG A 227 -18.48 47.07 -12.75
CA ARG A 227 -18.98 45.98 -13.60
C ARG A 227 -20.11 45.19 -12.91
N HIS A 228 -21.38 45.54 -13.16
CA HIS A 228 -22.56 44.98 -12.48
C HIS A 228 -22.85 43.48 -12.74
N ASP A 229 -22.27 42.85 -13.77
CA ASP A 229 -22.47 41.42 -14.10
C ASP A 229 -21.12 40.71 -14.28
N PHE A 230 -20.12 41.13 -13.51
CA PHE A 230 -18.79 40.53 -13.53
C PHE A 230 -18.85 39.13 -12.91
N ARG A 231 -18.29 38.15 -13.63
CA ARG A 231 -18.24 36.75 -13.22
C ARG A 231 -16.84 36.21 -13.41
N LEU A 232 -16.52 35.19 -12.65
CA LEU A 232 -15.22 34.54 -12.60
C LEU A 232 -15.35 33.04 -12.93
N ALA A 233 -14.29 32.50 -13.51
CA ALA A 233 -13.98 31.08 -13.53
C ALA A 233 -13.00 30.81 -12.38
N VAL A 234 -13.41 30.00 -11.42
CA VAL A 234 -12.60 29.53 -10.29
C VAL A 234 -12.04 28.16 -10.65
N ARG A 235 -10.76 28.10 -10.98
CA ARG A 235 -10.08 26.92 -11.55
C ARG A 235 -9.02 26.39 -10.60
N SER A 236 -8.95 25.07 -10.50
CA SER A 236 -7.84 24.36 -9.86
C SER A 236 -6.52 24.56 -10.61
N SER A 237 -5.44 24.75 -9.86
CA SER A 237 -4.07 24.88 -10.34
C SER A 237 -3.15 24.25 -9.30
N ALA A 238 -3.25 22.94 -9.10
CA ALA A 238 -2.51 22.25 -8.03
C ALA A 238 -1.00 22.27 -8.28
N LEU A 239 -0.20 22.25 -7.22
CA LEU A 239 1.25 22.07 -7.34
C LEU A 239 1.54 20.69 -7.91
N GLY A 240 2.47 20.62 -8.87
CA GLY A 240 2.80 19.36 -9.57
C GLY A 240 1.76 18.92 -10.62
N GLU A 241 0.64 19.64 -10.78
CA GLU A 241 -0.29 19.44 -11.89
C GLU A 241 0.39 19.78 -13.23
N ASP A 242 0.12 18.98 -14.28
CA ASP A 242 0.78 19.05 -15.59
C ASP A 242 2.34 18.90 -15.53
N SER A 243 2.87 18.24 -14.49
CA SER A 243 4.28 17.80 -14.47
C SER A 243 4.49 16.57 -15.36
N GLY A 244 5.72 16.39 -15.87
CA GLY A 244 6.04 15.22 -16.71
C GLY A 244 5.84 13.86 -16.03
N GLU A 245 5.70 13.83 -14.70
CA GLU A 245 5.51 12.61 -13.90
C GLU A 245 4.03 12.38 -13.48
N ALA A 246 3.24 13.45 -13.31
CA ALA A 246 1.81 13.39 -12.98
C ALA A 246 1.05 14.55 -13.64
N SER A 247 0.10 14.23 -14.54
CA SER A 247 -0.67 15.27 -15.22
C SER A 247 -1.85 15.77 -14.39
N PHE A 248 -2.41 14.93 -13.49
CA PHE A 248 -3.70 15.13 -12.79
C PHE A 248 -4.82 15.67 -13.69
N ALA A 249 -4.67 15.54 -15.00
CA ALA A 249 -5.45 16.32 -15.95
C ALA A 249 -6.93 16.09 -15.67
N GLY A 250 -7.74 17.16 -15.67
CA GLY A 250 -9.20 17.07 -15.60
C GLY A 250 -9.80 16.39 -14.37
N GLN A 251 -9.01 16.05 -13.34
CA GLN A 251 -9.50 15.41 -12.12
C GLN A 251 -10.06 16.42 -11.13
N PHE A 252 -9.49 17.62 -11.09
CA PHE A 252 -9.90 18.68 -10.16
C PHE A 252 -11.00 19.57 -10.75
N LEU A 253 -11.82 20.11 -9.85
CA LEU A 253 -12.99 20.91 -10.21
C LEU A 253 -12.59 22.27 -10.78
N SER A 254 -13.38 22.76 -11.74
CA SER A 254 -13.41 24.16 -12.15
C SER A 254 -14.85 24.65 -12.12
N VAL A 255 -15.12 25.72 -11.38
CA VAL A 255 -16.45 26.32 -11.23
C VAL A 255 -16.54 27.56 -12.11
N LEU A 256 -17.50 27.58 -13.03
CA LEU A 256 -17.64 28.65 -14.02
C LEU A 256 -18.83 29.56 -13.68
N GLY A 257 -18.72 30.84 -14.01
CA GLY A 257 -19.82 31.79 -13.83
C GLY A 257 -20.03 32.26 -12.39
N VAL A 258 -18.97 32.22 -11.57
CA VAL A 258 -18.99 32.54 -10.14
C VAL A 258 -19.05 34.05 -9.94
N TYR A 259 -20.01 34.51 -9.15
CA TYR A 259 -20.03 35.91 -8.70
C TYR A 259 -19.01 36.15 -7.58
N PRO A 260 -18.43 37.36 -7.45
CA PRO A 260 -17.42 37.68 -6.43
C PRO A 260 -17.79 37.22 -5.01
N GLU A 261 -19.03 37.41 -4.60
CA GLU A 261 -19.55 37.00 -3.29
C GLU A 261 -19.55 35.48 -3.04
N ASN A 262 -19.41 34.66 -4.08
CA ASN A 262 -19.45 33.19 -4.01
C ASN A 262 -18.07 32.55 -4.24
N ILE A 263 -16.98 33.36 -4.30
CA ILE A 263 -15.62 32.82 -4.50
C ILE A 263 -15.24 31.90 -3.35
N THR A 264 -15.54 32.26 -2.10
CA THR A 264 -15.19 31.47 -0.90
C THR A 264 -15.81 30.06 -0.93
N ASP A 265 -17.08 29.94 -1.33
CA ASP A 265 -17.74 28.64 -1.46
C ASP A 265 -17.21 27.83 -2.66
N SER A 266 -16.88 28.52 -3.75
CA SER A 266 -16.25 27.89 -4.91
C SER A 266 -14.84 27.39 -4.58
N TYR A 267 -14.08 28.14 -3.78
CA TYR A 267 -12.75 27.77 -3.30
C TYR A 267 -12.80 26.50 -2.46
N ARG A 268 -13.74 26.40 -1.50
CA ARG A 268 -13.98 25.15 -0.74
C ARG A 268 -14.30 23.97 -1.66
N SER A 269 -15.17 24.19 -2.64
CA SER A 269 -15.55 23.14 -3.60
C SER A 269 -14.36 22.66 -4.44
N VAL A 270 -13.45 23.57 -4.82
CA VAL A 270 -12.22 23.22 -5.54
C VAL A 270 -11.25 22.45 -4.65
N ILE A 271 -11.07 22.85 -3.38
CA ILE A 271 -10.25 22.09 -2.42
C ILE A 271 -10.82 20.68 -2.21
N ALA A 272 -12.12 20.56 -2.00
CA ALA A 272 -12.78 19.27 -1.80
C ALA A 272 -12.59 18.32 -2.99
N SER A 273 -12.45 18.84 -4.21
CA SER A 273 -12.22 18.02 -5.40
C SER A 273 -10.89 17.26 -5.40
N MET A 274 -9.91 17.68 -4.60
CA MET A 274 -8.66 16.92 -4.39
C MET A 274 -8.90 15.56 -3.75
N TYR A 275 -9.95 15.43 -2.95
CA TYR A 275 -10.30 14.23 -2.21
C TYR A 275 -11.46 13.48 -2.88
N SER A 276 -11.67 13.71 -4.18
CA SER A 276 -12.60 12.90 -4.98
C SER A 276 -12.09 11.46 -5.09
N ALA A 277 -12.99 10.48 -5.17
CA ALA A 277 -12.63 9.08 -5.35
C ALA A 277 -11.68 8.88 -6.55
N THR A 278 -11.88 9.65 -7.63
CA THR A 278 -11.01 9.65 -8.82
C THR A 278 -9.60 10.14 -8.53
N ALA A 279 -9.44 11.21 -7.76
CA ALA A 279 -8.14 11.78 -7.42
C ALA A 279 -7.38 10.90 -6.43
N MET A 280 -8.05 10.41 -5.38
CA MET A 280 -7.45 9.49 -4.40
C MET A 280 -7.01 8.17 -5.06
N THR A 281 -7.82 7.62 -5.97
CA THR A 281 -7.46 6.42 -6.75
C THR A 281 -6.23 6.67 -7.63
N TYR A 282 -6.14 7.85 -8.26
CA TYR A 282 -4.98 8.21 -9.06
C TYR A 282 -3.71 8.31 -8.21
N LEU A 283 -3.77 8.95 -7.04
CA LEU A 283 -2.66 9.06 -6.10
C LEU A 283 -2.16 7.69 -5.64
N LEU A 284 -3.09 6.82 -5.21
CA LEU A 284 -2.76 5.45 -4.79
C LEU A 284 -2.05 4.67 -5.90
N ASN A 285 -2.56 4.75 -7.13
CA ASN A 285 -1.97 4.04 -8.28
C ASN A 285 -0.61 4.61 -8.70
N LYS A 286 -0.36 5.90 -8.48
CA LYS A 286 0.93 6.53 -8.74
C LYS A 286 1.91 6.40 -7.57
N GLY A 287 1.45 5.94 -6.41
CA GLY A 287 2.24 5.92 -5.18
C GLY A 287 2.59 7.32 -4.68
N LEU A 288 1.70 8.28 -4.91
CA LEU A 288 1.83 9.67 -4.47
C LEU A 288 1.10 9.87 -3.16
N ARG A 289 1.61 10.80 -2.35
CA ARG A 289 1.02 11.15 -1.06
C ARG A 289 -0.02 12.26 -1.20
N GLU A 290 -1.13 12.10 -0.48
CA GLU A 290 -2.20 13.11 -0.42
C GLU A 290 -1.75 14.39 0.29
N ASP A 291 -0.92 14.28 1.33
CA ASP A 291 -0.39 15.43 2.08
C ASP A 291 0.70 16.22 1.34
N GLU A 292 1.11 15.75 0.15
CA GLU A 292 1.95 16.50 -0.78
C GLU A 292 1.12 17.33 -1.78
N LEU A 293 -0.20 17.08 -1.88
CA LEU A 293 -1.07 17.86 -2.75
C LEU A 293 -1.39 19.21 -2.13
N VAL A 294 -1.00 20.26 -2.85
CA VAL A 294 -1.33 21.64 -2.50
C VAL A 294 -2.15 22.23 -3.64
N MET A 295 -3.37 22.69 -3.32
CA MET A 295 -4.26 23.29 -4.31
C MET A 295 -4.10 24.80 -4.33
N CYS A 296 -3.53 25.34 -5.41
CA CYS A 296 -3.71 26.75 -5.75
C CYS A 296 -4.99 26.91 -6.57
N VAL A 297 -5.63 28.07 -6.46
CA VAL A 297 -6.90 28.32 -7.16
C VAL A 297 -6.83 29.63 -7.94
N GLY A 298 -6.97 29.53 -9.26
CA GLY A 298 -7.04 30.68 -10.17
C GLY A 298 -8.46 31.23 -10.27
N CYS A 299 -8.63 32.52 -10.02
CA CYS A 299 -9.88 33.26 -10.19
C CYS A 299 -9.73 34.19 -11.40
N LEU A 300 -10.25 33.77 -12.55
CA LEU A 300 -10.10 34.46 -13.85
C LEU A 300 -11.42 35.05 -14.33
N GLU A 301 -11.41 36.20 -14.98
CA GLU A 301 -12.60 36.80 -15.62
C GLU A 301 -13.26 35.80 -16.59
N MET A 302 -14.57 35.63 -16.45
CA MET A 302 -15.36 34.81 -17.35
C MET A 302 -15.64 35.57 -18.64
N ILE A 303 -14.94 35.20 -19.72
CA ILE A 303 -15.11 35.83 -21.03
C ILE A 303 -16.38 35.32 -21.73
N ASP A 304 -17.23 36.25 -22.15
CA ASP A 304 -18.40 35.98 -22.99
C ASP A 304 -17.99 35.52 -24.41
N ALA A 305 -17.79 34.21 -24.56
CA ALA A 305 -17.30 33.59 -25.79
C ALA A 305 -18.37 33.48 -26.88
N VAL A 306 -18.03 33.90 -28.10
CA VAL A 306 -18.80 33.63 -29.33
C VAL A 306 -18.30 32.38 -30.05
N ALA A 307 -17.03 32.04 -29.85
CA ALA A 307 -16.39 30.81 -30.30
C ALA A 307 -15.22 30.51 -29.35
N GLY A 308 -14.82 29.26 -29.25
CA GLY A 308 -13.67 28.85 -28.46
C GLY A 308 -13.15 27.50 -28.92
N GLY A 309 -11.96 27.16 -28.46
CA GLY A 309 -11.28 25.99 -28.97
C GLY A 309 -10.04 25.58 -28.20
N VAL A 310 -9.36 24.59 -28.79
CA VAL A 310 -8.07 24.06 -28.33
C VAL A 310 -7.09 24.08 -29.51
N ILE A 311 -5.82 24.34 -29.25
CA ILE A 311 -4.74 24.28 -30.24
C ILE A 311 -3.66 23.33 -29.75
N TYR A 312 -3.25 22.41 -30.61
CA TYR A 312 -2.02 21.66 -30.45
C TYR A 312 -0.98 22.19 -31.39
N THR A 313 0.14 22.66 -30.85
CA THR A 313 1.20 23.22 -31.69
C THR A 313 1.93 22.13 -32.49
N ARG A 314 1.80 20.86 -32.11
CA ARG A 314 2.23 19.68 -32.88
C ARG A 314 1.13 18.64 -32.92
N ASP A 315 1.19 17.72 -33.89
CA ASP A 315 0.32 16.55 -33.89
C ASP A 315 0.62 15.66 -32.66
N PRO A 316 -0.33 15.48 -31.72
CA PRO A 316 -0.13 14.64 -30.54
C PRO A 316 0.14 13.18 -30.88
N MET A 317 -0.29 12.71 -32.06
CA MET A 317 -0.08 11.34 -32.54
C MET A 317 1.22 11.16 -33.32
N GLY A 318 1.93 12.25 -33.62
CA GLY A 318 3.17 12.19 -34.40
C GLY A 318 3.00 11.61 -35.81
N ILE A 319 1.77 11.62 -36.35
CA ILE A 319 1.45 11.13 -37.70
C ILE A 319 1.89 12.18 -38.73
N HIS A 320 1.59 13.44 -38.44
CA HIS A 320 1.90 14.56 -39.30
C HIS A 320 3.08 15.35 -38.75
N GLU A 321 4.18 15.35 -39.51
CA GLU A 321 5.33 16.20 -39.20
C GLU A 321 5.04 17.67 -39.53
N ASN A 322 5.50 18.56 -38.65
CA ASN A 322 5.49 20.02 -38.84
C ASN A 322 4.10 20.64 -39.07
N VAL A 323 3.06 20.09 -38.41
CA VAL A 323 1.71 20.66 -38.43
C VAL A 323 1.30 21.21 -37.07
N LEU A 324 0.34 22.11 -37.09
CA LEU A 324 -0.39 22.63 -35.93
C LEU A 324 -1.88 22.33 -36.14
N ILE A 325 -2.56 21.88 -35.09
CA ILE A 325 -3.98 21.49 -35.15
C ILE A 325 -4.80 22.48 -34.34
N ILE A 326 -5.79 23.12 -34.97
CA ILE A 326 -6.73 24.02 -34.32
C ILE A 326 -8.09 23.33 -34.32
N SER A 327 -8.70 23.18 -33.14
CA SER A 327 -10.09 22.74 -33.01
C SER A 327 -10.97 23.87 -32.46
N GLY A 328 -12.19 24.01 -32.95
CA GLY A 328 -13.09 25.09 -32.55
C GLY A 328 -14.58 24.74 -32.56
N VAL A 329 -15.31 25.31 -31.61
CA VAL A 329 -16.77 25.24 -31.48
C VAL A 329 -17.38 26.63 -31.34
N PRO A 330 -18.64 26.82 -31.75
CA PRO A 330 -19.40 28.03 -31.42
C PRO A 330 -19.71 28.06 -29.92
N GLY A 331 -19.60 29.25 -29.33
CA GLY A 331 -19.74 29.46 -27.89
C GLY A 331 -18.49 29.06 -27.08
N HIS A 332 -18.70 28.68 -25.83
CA HIS A 332 -17.65 28.35 -24.87
C HIS A 332 -17.01 26.97 -25.14
N PRO A 333 -15.67 26.80 -24.99
CA PRO A 333 -14.95 25.58 -25.37
C PRO A 333 -15.12 24.39 -24.43
N SER A 334 -15.88 24.54 -23.33
CA SER A 334 -16.07 23.47 -22.34
C SER A 334 -16.56 22.15 -22.94
N SER A 335 -17.34 22.20 -24.03
CA SER A 335 -17.85 21.01 -24.70
C SER A 335 -16.80 20.23 -25.51
N ILE A 336 -15.68 20.87 -25.85
CA ILE A 336 -14.51 20.20 -26.43
C ILE A 336 -13.72 19.52 -25.31
N VAL A 337 -13.48 20.25 -24.23
CA VAL A 337 -12.68 19.79 -23.09
C VAL A 337 -13.32 18.58 -22.40
N ASP A 338 -14.64 18.61 -22.20
CA ASP A 338 -15.41 17.51 -21.59
C ASP A 338 -15.78 16.38 -22.55
N GLY A 339 -15.46 16.53 -23.85
CA GLY A 339 -15.74 15.54 -24.90
C GLY A 339 -17.22 15.40 -25.28
N SER A 340 -18.09 16.33 -24.88
CA SER A 340 -19.54 16.22 -25.12
C SER A 340 -20.02 16.77 -26.46
N ALA A 341 -19.15 17.36 -27.27
CA ALA A 341 -19.47 17.84 -28.62
C ALA A 341 -18.37 17.54 -29.64
N LEU A 342 -18.77 17.39 -30.91
CA LEU A 342 -17.86 17.38 -32.04
C LEU A 342 -17.37 18.80 -32.36
N ALA A 343 -16.13 18.94 -32.82
CA ALA A 343 -15.49 20.22 -33.11
C ALA A 343 -15.03 20.32 -34.56
N ASP A 344 -15.04 21.54 -35.10
CA ASP A 344 -14.36 21.81 -36.36
C ASP A 344 -12.85 21.71 -36.14
N THR A 345 -12.13 21.16 -37.10
CA THR A 345 -10.67 20.96 -37.00
C THR A 345 -9.97 21.46 -38.27
N TRP A 346 -8.92 22.25 -38.07
CA TRP A 346 -8.06 22.79 -39.12
C TRP A 346 -6.63 22.33 -38.89
N ILE A 347 -6.00 21.76 -39.91
CA ILE A 347 -4.59 21.36 -39.87
C ILE A 347 -3.79 22.41 -40.62
N MET A 348 -2.92 23.11 -39.89
CA MET A 348 -2.07 24.18 -40.37
C MET A 348 -0.64 23.69 -40.60
N ASP A 349 -0.03 24.13 -41.69
CA ASP A 349 1.41 24.02 -41.89
C ASP A 349 2.13 25.07 -41.05
N ARG A 350 3.11 24.65 -40.23
CA ARG A 350 3.83 25.56 -39.33
C ARG A 350 4.80 26.50 -40.07
N THR A 351 5.22 26.16 -41.29
CA THR A 351 6.23 26.89 -42.07
C THR A 351 5.65 27.98 -42.94
N ASP A 352 4.56 27.70 -43.67
CA ASP A 352 3.94 28.67 -44.58
C ASP A 352 2.58 29.21 -44.11
N LEU A 353 2.11 28.74 -42.95
CA LEU A 353 0.84 29.13 -42.33
C LEU A 353 -0.38 28.86 -43.23
N THR A 354 -0.27 27.87 -44.14
CA THR A 354 -1.38 27.45 -44.99
C THR A 354 -2.23 26.37 -44.32
N ILE A 355 -3.53 26.33 -44.65
CA ILE A 355 -4.41 25.24 -44.25
C ILE A 355 -4.13 24.04 -45.17
N ARG A 356 -3.71 22.93 -44.58
CA ARG A 356 -3.57 21.64 -45.28
C ARG A 356 -4.92 20.94 -45.42
N ASP A 357 -5.64 20.80 -44.31
CA ASP A 357 -6.91 20.08 -44.25
C ASP A 357 -7.94 20.80 -43.36
N VAL A 358 -9.22 20.58 -43.68
CA VAL A 358 -10.37 21.14 -42.97
C VAL A 358 -11.42 20.06 -42.75
N PHE A 359 -11.83 19.89 -41.49
CA PHE A 359 -12.93 19.01 -41.09
C PHE A 359 -13.98 19.84 -40.36
N ILE A 360 -15.17 19.96 -40.95
CA ILE A 360 -16.29 20.68 -40.33
C ILE A 360 -17.25 19.66 -39.73
N ALA A 361 -17.47 19.75 -38.42
CA ALA A 361 -18.35 18.85 -37.70
C ALA A 361 -19.81 19.32 -37.76
N ASP A 362 -20.74 18.37 -37.61
CA ASP A 362 -22.15 18.65 -37.38
C ASP A 362 -22.38 19.00 -35.90
N LYS A 363 -22.41 20.30 -35.61
CA LYS A 363 -22.43 20.86 -34.25
C LYS A 363 -23.86 21.13 -33.80
N GLU A 364 -24.60 20.10 -33.36
CA GLU A 364 -26.03 20.24 -32.99
C GLU A 364 -26.27 21.26 -31.85
N TRP A 365 -25.31 21.42 -30.94
CA TRP A 365 -25.41 22.23 -29.74
C TRP A 365 -24.25 23.23 -29.64
N GLN A 366 -24.52 24.39 -29.06
CA GLN A 366 -23.51 25.37 -28.64
C GLN A 366 -23.65 25.69 -27.14
N SER A 367 -22.55 25.99 -26.47
CA SER A 367 -22.53 26.33 -25.04
C SER A 367 -22.44 27.85 -24.86
N LEU A 368 -23.46 28.46 -24.25
CA LEU A 368 -23.51 29.91 -24.03
C LEU A 368 -23.72 30.22 -22.54
N SER A 369 -23.10 31.31 -22.07
CA SER A 369 -23.36 31.86 -20.74
C SER A 369 -24.82 32.31 -20.64
N SER A 370 -25.53 31.77 -19.65
CA SER A 370 -26.89 32.20 -19.33
C SER A 370 -26.90 33.53 -18.59
N ALA A 371 -28.08 34.13 -18.43
CA ALA A 371 -28.25 35.33 -17.60
C ALA A 371 -27.82 35.11 -16.13
N LYS A 372 -27.85 33.86 -15.64
CA LYS A 372 -27.40 33.46 -14.31
C LYS A 372 -25.92 33.06 -14.26
N GLY A 373 -25.22 33.05 -15.39
CA GLY A 373 -23.76 32.81 -15.44
C GLY A 373 -23.39 31.36 -15.70
N GLU A 374 -24.34 30.45 -15.54
CA GLU A 374 -24.18 29.05 -15.89
C GLU A 374 -24.07 28.87 -17.40
N LEU A 375 -23.23 27.92 -17.84
CA LEU A 375 -23.17 27.51 -19.23
C LEU A 375 -24.38 26.65 -19.58
N THR A 376 -25.11 27.06 -20.62
CA THR A 376 -26.32 26.37 -21.08
C THR A 376 -26.14 25.87 -22.51
N LYS A 377 -26.57 24.64 -22.77
CA LYS A 377 -26.60 24.06 -24.11
C LYS A 377 -27.78 24.62 -24.89
N VAL A 378 -27.51 25.32 -25.98
CA VAL A 378 -28.50 25.90 -26.87
C VAL A 378 -28.46 25.16 -28.20
N LYS A 379 -29.63 24.72 -28.68
CA LYS A 379 -29.73 24.02 -29.97
C LYS A 379 -29.43 24.98 -31.12
N MET A 380 -28.55 24.56 -32.03
CA MET A 380 -28.19 25.36 -33.21
C MET A 380 -29.21 25.21 -34.34
N SER A 381 -29.31 26.24 -35.18
CA SER A 381 -30.08 26.18 -36.42
C SER A 381 -29.38 25.28 -37.45
N GLU A 382 -30.15 24.70 -38.37
CA GLU A 382 -29.63 23.76 -39.38
C GLU A 382 -28.45 24.31 -40.19
N CYS A 383 -28.51 25.60 -40.57
CA CYS A 383 -27.42 26.29 -41.26
C CYS A 383 -26.20 26.54 -40.35
N GLY A 384 -26.43 26.84 -39.06
CA GLY A 384 -25.35 27.08 -38.10
C GLY A 384 -24.57 25.82 -37.71
N ARG A 385 -25.22 24.65 -37.72
CA ARG A 385 -24.61 23.36 -37.36
C ARG A 385 -23.45 22.97 -38.26
N ILE A 386 -23.59 23.21 -39.56
CA ILE A 386 -22.63 22.83 -40.61
C ILE A 386 -21.77 24.01 -41.08
N ALA A 387 -21.90 25.18 -40.46
CA ALA A 387 -21.04 26.33 -40.73
C ALA A 387 -19.71 26.20 -39.95
N PRO A 388 -18.59 26.72 -40.48
CA PRO A 388 -17.35 26.85 -39.72
C PRO A 388 -17.54 27.73 -38.47
N SER A 389 -17.03 27.30 -37.33
CA SER A 389 -17.16 28.03 -36.05
C SER A 389 -16.35 29.33 -36.01
N ILE A 390 -15.28 29.43 -36.80
CA ILE A 390 -14.42 30.62 -36.93
C ILE A 390 -14.05 30.93 -38.38
N SER A 391 -13.69 32.19 -38.63
CA SER A 391 -13.25 32.67 -39.95
C SER A 391 -11.77 32.41 -40.18
N TYR A 392 -11.37 32.37 -41.46
CA TYR A 392 -9.96 32.20 -41.87
C TYR A 392 -9.00 33.19 -41.22
N SER A 393 -9.39 34.46 -41.08
CA SER A 393 -8.57 35.48 -40.41
C SER A 393 -8.25 35.14 -38.95
N ILE A 394 -9.20 34.54 -38.23
CA ILE A 394 -9.02 34.13 -36.83
C ILE A 394 -8.13 32.89 -36.75
N ILE A 395 -8.25 31.96 -37.70
CA ILE A 395 -7.37 30.77 -37.79
C ILE A 395 -5.90 31.20 -37.91
N ILE A 396 -5.61 32.17 -38.78
CA ILE A 396 -4.24 32.70 -38.94
C ILE A 396 -3.76 33.40 -37.66
N GLU A 397 -4.59 34.27 -37.05
CA GLU A 397 -4.25 34.96 -35.80
C GLU A 397 -3.94 33.95 -34.66
N LEU A 398 -4.75 32.89 -34.53
CA LEU A 398 -4.52 31.81 -33.57
C LEU A 398 -3.22 31.05 -33.86
N THR A 399 -2.92 30.78 -35.13
CA THR A 399 -1.69 30.09 -35.55
C THR A 399 -0.46 30.91 -35.17
N GLU A 400 -0.47 32.22 -35.43
CA GLU A 400 0.62 33.13 -35.04
C GLU A 400 0.80 33.20 -33.52
N ILE A 401 -0.29 33.29 -32.76
CA ILE A 401 -0.24 33.28 -31.29
C ILE A 401 0.35 31.96 -30.79
N ALA A 402 -0.12 30.83 -31.30
CA ALA A 402 0.31 29.51 -30.87
C ALA A 402 1.78 29.22 -31.18
N LEU A 403 2.29 29.65 -32.35
CA LEU A 403 3.72 29.53 -32.69
C LEU A 403 4.60 30.39 -31.77
N ARG A 404 4.17 31.61 -31.42
CA ARG A 404 4.91 32.46 -30.47
C ARG A 404 5.02 31.82 -29.08
N ILE A 405 3.96 31.12 -28.65
CA ILE A 405 3.94 30.39 -27.38
C ILE A 405 4.85 29.15 -27.47
N ASP A 406 4.76 28.37 -28.54
CA ASP A 406 5.63 27.19 -28.79
C ASP A 406 7.12 27.58 -28.79
N ASP A 407 7.47 28.68 -29.47
CA ASP A 407 8.83 29.20 -29.54
C ASP A 407 9.34 29.70 -28.17
N HIS A 408 8.48 30.32 -27.35
CA HIS A 408 8.85 30.82 -26.02
C HIS A 408 9.19 29.69 -25.05
N PHE A 409 8.35 28.65 -25.01
CA PHE A 409 8.57 27.50 -24.12
C PHE A 409 9.51 26.45 -24.70
N ASN A 410 9.85 26.55 -25.98
CA ASN A 410 10.72 25.62 -26.71
C ASN A 410 10.27 24.15 -26.59
N CYS A 411 8.96 23.94 -26.47
CA CYS A 411 8.35 22.62 -26.44
C CYS A 411 6.90 22.69 -26.97
N PRO A 412 6.35 21.55 -27.46
CA PRO A 412 4.98 21.50 -27.96
C PRO A 412 3.97 21.92 -26.89
N GLN A 413 2.89 22.59 -27.26
CA GLN A 413 1.89 23.15 -26.35
C GLN A 413 0.47 22.69 -26.69
N ASP A 414 -0.32 22.57 -25.64
CA ASP A 414 -1.79 22.42 -25.62
C ASP A 414 -2.38 23.74 -25.07
N ILE A 415 -3.14 24.44 -25.90
CA ILE A 415 -3.58 25.82 -25.64
C ILE A 415 -5.11 25.91 -25.75
N GLU A 416 -5.77 26.36 -24.68
CA GLU A 416 -7.21 26.70 -24.71
C GLU A 416 -7.40 28.18 -25.06
N TRP A 417 -8.37 28.49 -25.93
CA TRP A 417 -8.64 29.86 -26.37
C TRP A 417 -10.12 30.16 -26.50
N VAL A 418 -10.47 31.43 -26.40
CA VAL A 418 -11.80 31.97 -26.70
C VAL A 418 -11.74 33.24 -27.51
N LYS A 419 -12.76 33.43 -28.33
CA LYS A 419 -13.06 34.68 -29.01
C LYS A 419 -14.24 35.35 -28.33
N SER A 420 -14.05 36.57 -27.85
CA SER A 420 -15.07 37.39 -27.21
C SER A 420 -16.02 38.05 -28.23
N LYS A 421 -17.14 38.59 -27.74
CA LYS A 421 -18.14 39.32 -28.56
C LYS A 421 -17.57 40.53 -29.31
N ASP A 422 -16.57 41.22 -28.75
CA ASP A 422 -15.87 42.33 -29.40
C ASP A 422 -14.79 41.87 -30.40
N GLY A 423 -14.65 40.56 -30.61
CA GLY A 423 -13.81 39.95 -31.63
C GLY A 423 -12.36 39.71 -31.21
N ARG A 424 -12.02 39.94 -29.94
CA ARG A 424 -10.67 39.71 -29.40
C ARG A 424 -10.48 38.24 -29.03
N ILE A 425 -9.24 37.77 -29.12
CA ILE A 425 -8.83 36.43 -28.70
C ILE A 425 -8.18 36.51 -27.32
N TYR A 426 -8.58 35.60 -26.44
CA TYR A 426 -7.98 35.38 -25.13
C TYR A 426 -7.51 33.93 -25.02
N ILE A 427 -6.33 33.73 -24.42
CA ILE A 427 -5.82 32.42 -24.05
C ILE A 427 -6.28 32.10 -22.63
N LEU A 428 -6.94 30.96 -22.46
CA LEU A 428 -7.52 30.52 -21.19
C LEU A 428 -6.62 29.54 -20.42
N GLN A 429 -5.79 28.79 -21.14
CA GLN A 429 -4.85 27.84 -20.55
C GLN A 429 -3.72 27.55 -21.55
N CYS A 430 -2.53 27.25 -21.03
CA CYS A 430 -1.38 26.81 -21.81
C CYS A 430 -0.60 25.77 -21.00
N ARG A 431 -0.27 24.62 -21.60
CA ARG A 431 0.56 23.60 -20.96
C ARG A 431 1.38 22.80 -21.98
N PRO A 432 2.48 22.14 -21.55
CA PRO A 432 3.25 21.26 -22.42
C PRO A 432 2.40 20.11 -22.98
N LEU A 433 2.55 19.84 -24.28
CA LEU A 433 1.90 18.73 -24.97
C LEU A 433 2.83 17.52 -25.01
N SER A 434 2.35 16.39 -24.50
CA SER A 434 3.00 15.08 -24.68
C SER A 434 2.73 14.56 -26.09
N VAL A 435 3.78 14.43 -26.90
CA VAL A 435 3.70 13.89 -28.26
C VAL A 435 4.12 12.42 -28.22
N ALA A 436 3.31 11.54 -28.78
CA ALA A 436 3.68 10.13 -28.92
C ALA A 436 4.95 10.02 -29.78
N GLU A 437 5.93 9.23 -29.34
CA GLU A 437 7.11 8.97 -30.17
C GLU A 437 6.67 8.34 -31.50
N SER A 438 7.08 8.95 -32.60
CA SER A 438 6.77 8.49 -33.96
C SER A 438 7.19 7.03 -34.11
N LEU A 439 6.20 6.14 -34.26
CA LEU A 439 6.41 4.75 -34.65
C LEU A 439 6.80 4.61 -36.14
N ALA A 440 7.47 5.60 -36.73
CA ALA A 440 8.12 5.48 -38.04
C ALA A 440 9.16 4.33 -38.09
N GLN A 441 9.53 3.73 -36.95
CA GLN A 441 10.32 2.50 -36.89
C GLN A 441 9.51 1.20 -36.70
N VAL A 442 8.19 1.25 -36.49
CA VAL A 442 7.33 0.03 -36.42
C VAL A 442 6.65 -0.28 -37.77
N SER A 443 6.96 0.50 -38.80
CA SER A 443 6.55 0.21 -40.19
C SER A 443 7.41 -0.91 -40.79
N ARG A 444 7.12 -2.16 -40.39
CA ARG A 444 7.31 -3.40 -41.18
C ARG A 444 6.58 -4.55 -40.47
N ILE A 445 5.26 -4.43 -40.36
CA ILE A 445 4.42 -5.61 -40.22
C ILE A 445 4.09 -6.05 -41.65
N SER A 446 4.47 -7.28 -41.97
CA SER A 446 4.11 -7.99 -43.18
C SER A 446 2.60 -7.96 -43.39
N GLU A 447 2.18 -7.63 -44.61
CA GLU A 447 0.80 -7.72 -45.11
C GLU A 447 0.24 -9.17 -45.16
N GLU A 448 0.80 -10.08 -44.36
CA GLU A 448 0.46 -11.50 -44.34
C GLU A 448 -0.10 -11.86 -42.97
N ASP A 449 -1.37 -11.56 -42.76
CA ASP A 449 -2.33 -12.43 -42.08
C ASP A 449 -3.75 -11.90 -42.36
N GLU A 450 -4.41 -12.55 -43.33
CA GLU A 450 -5.81 -12.32 -43.70
C GLU A 450 -6.74 -12.61 -42.50
N HIS A 451 -7.03 -11.59 -41.70
CA HIS A 451 -8.15 -11.57 -40.75
C HIS A 451 -9.11 -10.40 -41.00
N GLU A 452 -9.25 -9.95 -42.25
CA GLU A 452 -10.29 -8.95 -42.61
C GLU A 452 -11.71 -9.46 -42.28
N SER A 453 -11.95 -10.77 -42.33
CA SER A 453 -13.25 -11.37 -42.06
C SER A 453 -13.65 -11.42 -40.57
N LEU A 454 -12.78 -10.98 -39.64
CA LEU A 454 -13.03 -10.98 -38.19
C LEU A 454 -13.04 -9.57 -37.57
N ALA A 455 -12.78 -8.52 -38.35
CA ALA A 455 -12.84 -7.14 -37.90
C ALA A 455 -14.30 -6.72 -37.70
N ILE A 456 -14.70 -6.42 -36.46
CA ILE A 456 -16.01 -5.84 -36.13
C ILE A 456 -16.08 -4.39 -36.64
N LEU A 457 -14.95 -3.68 -36.52
CA LEU A 457 -14.79 -2.29 -36.94
C LEU A 457 -13.41 -2.12 -37.59
N SER A 458 -13.37 -1.26 -38.60
CA SER A 458 -12.16 -0.84 -39.32
C SER A 458 -12.15 0.68 -39.44
N ASP A 459 -11.00 1.24 -39.81
CA ASP A 459 -10.78 2.67 -40.06
C ASP A 459 -11.08 3.57 -38.84
N CYS A 460 -10.87 3.05 -37.64
CA CYS A 460 -10.98 3.81 -36.39
C CYS A 460 -9.74 4.69 -36.18
N ILE A 461 -9.94 5.97 -35.86
CA ILE A 461 -8.85 6.89 -35.55
C ILE A 461 -8.44 6.69 -34.08
N PRO A 462 -7.18 6.32 -33.80
CA PRO A 462 -6.73 6.09 -32.43
C PRO A 462 -6.59 7.40 -31.65
N ALA A 463 -7.03 7.36 -30.39
CA ALA A 463 -6.77 8.41 -29.41
C ALA A 463 -5.49 8.11 -28.61
N SER A 464 -5.20 6.84 -28.35
CA SER A 464 -3.98 6.35 -27.70
C SER A 464 -3.53 5.05 -28.36
N HIS A 465 -2.23 4.86 -28.54
CA HIS A 465 -1.67 3.71 -29.23
C HIS A 465 -1.51 2.46 -28.33
N GLY A 466 -1.47 1.29 -28.96
CA GLY A 466 -1.25 -0.01 -28.33
C GLY A 466 -2.18 -1.12 -28.83
N PHE A 467 -2.05 -2.29 -28.22
CA PHE A 467 -2.77 -3.51 -28.56
C PHE A 467 -3.27 -4.17 -27.27
N ALA A 468 -4.55 -4.55 -27.22
CA ALA A 468 -5.12 -5.17 -26.04
C ALA A 468 -6.27 -6.11 -26.38
N CYS A 469 -6.54 -7.06 -25.47
CA CYS A 469 -7.65 -7.98 -25.55
C CYS A 469 -8.33 -8.06 -24.18
N GLY A 470 -9.66 -8.09 -24.18
CA GLY A 470 -10.46 -8.17 -22.96
C GLY A 470 -11.95 -8.30 -23.24
N GLU A 471 -12.73 -8.57 -22.20
CA GLU A 471 -14.19 -8.56 -22.27
C GLU A 471 -14.71 -7.12 -22.38
N VAL A 472 -15.61 -6.86 -23.33
CA VAL A 472 -16.22 -5.53 -23.49
C VAL A 472 -17.27 -5.31 -22.40
N VAL A 473 -17.03 -4.32 -21.54
CA VAL A 473 -17.95 -3.93 -20.46
C VAL A 473 -18.40 -2.50 -20.69
N MET A 474 -19.72 -2.32 -20.72
CA MET A 474 -20.34 -1.03 -20.90
C MET A 474 -20.45 -0.31 -19.55
N VAL A 475 -20.04 0.96 -19.51
CA VAL A 475 -20.08 1.78 -18.29
C VAL A 475 -20.79 3.10 -18.56
N GLU A 476 -21.95 3.28 -17.93
CA GLU A 476 -22.74 4.51 -18.02
C GLU A 476 -23.07 5.11 -16.65
N THR A 477 -23.24 4.25 -15.64
CA THR A 477 -23.67 4.57 -14.29
C THR A 477 -22.56 4.32 -13.28
N ASP A 478 -22.72 4.85 -12.07
CA ASP A 478 -21.75 4.64 -10.98
C ASP A 478 -21.75 3.17 -10.51
N GLU A 479 -22.90 2.48 -10.62
CA GLU A 479 -23.00 1.04 -10.35
C GLU A 479 -22.17 0.20 -11.36
N ASP A 480 -22.12 0.61 -12.62
CA ASP A 480 -21.28 -0.04 -13.63
C ASP A 480 -19.78 0.17 -13.34
N MET A 481 -19.40 1.36 -12.84
CA MET A 481 -18.02 1.65 -12.47
C MET A 481 -17.56 0.76 -11.31
N LEU A 482 -18.42 0.55 -10.31
CA LEU A 482 -18.15 -0.32 -9.16
C LEU A 482 -17.94 -1.78 -9.58
N ASN A 483 -18.77 -2.26 -10.51
CA ASN A 483 -18.74 -3.66 -10.96
C ASN A 483 -17.79 -3.92 -12.14
N PHE A 484 -17.01 -2.93 -12.56
CA PHE A 484 -16.09 -3.07 -13.68
C PHE A 484 -15.01 -4.11 -13.35
N PRO A 485 -14.77 -5.14 -14.19
CA PRO A 485 -13.76 -6.17 -13.92
C PRO A 485 -12.35 -5.80 -14.38
N ASP A 486 -11.33 -6.34 -13.73
CA ASP A 486 -9.94 -6.13 -14.09
C ASP A 486 -9.60 -6.78 -15.44
N GLY A 487 -8.88 -6.06 -16.30
CA GLY A 487 -8.51 -6.47 -17.65
C GLY A 487 -9.60 -6.31 -18.70
N ALA A 488 -10.77 -5.76 -18.35
CA ALA A 488 -11.87 -5.54 -19.29
C ALA A 488 -11.63 -4.34 -20.22
N ILE A 489 -12.33 -4.32 -21.35
CA ILE A 489 -12.36 -3.20 -22.31
C ILE A 489 -13.53 -2.29 -21.94
N LEU A 490 -13.20 -1.04 -21.60
CA LEU A 490 -14.16 -0.01 -21.22
C LEU A 490 -14.88 0.54 -22.45
N LEU A 491 -16.18 0.30 -22.55
CA LEU A 491 -17.06 0.83 -23.60
C LEU A 491 -18.03 1.88 -23.03
N THR A 492 -18.13 3.06 -23.65
CA THR A 492 -19.06 4.11 -23.19
C THR A 492 -19.55 5.02 -24.32
N HIS A 493 -20.75 5.57 -24.21
CA HIS A 493 -21.21 6.60 -25.17
C HIS A 493 -20.39 7.88 -25.09
N ASN A 494 -20.03 8.34 -23.89
CA ASN A 494 -19.34 9.62 -23.70
C ASN A 494 -18.08 9.43 -22.87
N ALA A 495 -16.95 9.91 -23.39
CA ALA A 495 -15.64 9.88 -22.73
C ALA A 495 -15.54 10.85 -21.52
N LYS A 496 -16.38 10.64 -20.50
CA LYS A 496 -16.46 11.49 -19.29
C LYS A 496 -15.16 11.41 -18.47
N PRO A 497 -14.68 12.52 -17.88
CA PRO A 497 -13.46 12.54 -17.05
C PRO A 497 -13.42 11.51 -15.92
N ARG A 498 -14.54 11.31 -15.21
CA ARG A 498 -14.63 10.35 -14.08
C ARG A 498 -14.24 8.91 -14.44
N LEU A 499 -14.37 8.51 -15.70
CA LEU A 499 -14.00 7.16 -16.14
C LEU A 499 -12.49 6.91 -16.09
N ALA A 500 -11.67 7.96 -15.89
CA ALA A 500 -10.24 7.85 -15.67
C ALA A 500 -9.88 6.90 -14.51
N ALA A 501 -10.73 6.81 -13.46
CA ALA A 501 -10.51 5.89 -12.33
C ALA A 501 -10.50 4.40 -12.73
N LEU A 502 -11.13 4.05 -13.86
CA LEU A 502 -11.17 2.67 -14.35
C LEU A 502 -9.99 2.32 -15.26
N LEU A 503 -9.26 3.31 -15.79
CA LEU A 503 -8.18 3.06 -16.76
C LEU A 503 -7.05 2.16 -16.24
N PRO A 504 -6.61 2.22 -14.97
CA PRO A 504 -5.62 1.29 -14.43
C PRO A 504 -6.07 -0.18 -14.45
N ARG A 505 -7.39 -0.40 -14.43
CA ARG A 505 -8.02 -1.73 -14.44
C ARG A 505 -8.44 -2.15 -15.85
N ALA A 506 -8.60 -1.19 -16.77
CA ALA A 506 -9.04 -1.45 -18.13
C ALA A 506 -7.87 -1.86 -19.04
N SER A 507 -8.11 -2.79 -19.96
CA SER A 507 -7.15 -3.18 -20.98
C SER A 507 -7.21 -2.28 -22.22
N ALA A 508 -8.37 -1.69 -22.53
CA ALA A 508 -8.55 -0.68 -23.57
C ALA A 508 -9.76 0.23 -23.29
N LEU A 509 -9.81 1.38 -23.95
CA LEU A 509 -10.93 2.33 -23.92
C LEU A 509 -11.56 2.51 -25.30
N ILE A 510 -12.89 2.44 -25.38
CA ILE A 510 -13.64 2.69 -26.61
C ILE A 510 -14.82 3.61 -26.30
N SER A 511 -14.92 4.74 -27.01
CA SER A 511 -16.03 5.67 -26.84
C SER A 511 -16.66 6.16 -28.15
N GLU A 512 -17.98 6.32 -28.15
CA GLU A 512 -18.75 6.80 -29.29
C GLU A 512 -18.63 8.31 -29.52
N HIS A 513 -18.66 9.08 -28.44
CA HIS A 513 -18.53 10.53 -28.45
C HIS A 513 -17.31 10.97 -27.65
N GLY A 514 -16.75 12.09 -28.09
CA GLY A 514 -15.50 12.62 -27.58
C GLY A 514 -14.55 12.92 -28.73
N SER A 515 -13.46 13.58 -28.39
CA SER A 515 -12.39 13.86 -29.32
C SER A 515 -11.16 13.03 -28.94
N ALA A 516 -10.34 12.65 -29.94
CA ALA A 516 -8.98 12.16 -29.71
C ALA A 516 -8.11 13.19 -28.98
N THR A 517 -8.54 14.45 -28.94
CA THR A 517 -7.92 15.55 -28.21
C THR A 517 -8.57 15.82 -26.84
N GLY A 518 -9.63 15.08 -26.51
CA GLY A 518 -10.38 15.27 -25.27
C GLY A 518 -9.62 14.77 -24.04
N HIS A 519 -10.12 15.14 -22.87
CA HIS A 519 -9.43 14.89 -21.61
C HIS A 519 -9.09 13.40 -21.35
N LEU A 520 -10.07 12.50 -21.49
CA LEU A 520 -9.86 11.06 -21.26
C LEU A 520 -8.84 10.45 -22.24
N ALA A 521 -8.67 11.02 -23.43
CA ALA A 521 -7.64 10.61 -24.39
C ALA A 521 -6.23 10.85 -23.84
N ASN A 522 -6.00 12.00 -23.19
CA ASN A 522 -4.72 12.32 -22.59
C ASN A 522 -4.39 11.37 -21.44
N VAL A 523 -5.35 11.07 -20.58
CA VAL A 523 -5.16 10.12 -19.47
C VAL A 523 -4.87 8.72 -20.00
N ALA A 524 -5.58 8.26 -21.03
CA ALA A 524 -5.31 6.98 -21.66
C ALA A 524 -3.87 6.88 -22.23
N ARG A 525 -3.35 7.96 -22.83
CA ARG A 525 -1.94 8.02 -23.30
C ARG A 525 -0.96 7.92 -22.14
N GLU A 526 -1.24 8.61 -21.03
CA GLU A 526 -0.41 8.60 -19.84
C GLU A 526 -0.28 7.20 -19.24
N PHE A 527 -1.40 6.48 -19.13
CA PHE A 527 -1.42 5.09 -18.69
C PHE A 527 -1.04 4.08 -19.78
N ARG A 528 -0.75 4.54 -21.00
CA ARG A 528 -0.45 3.71 -22.19
C ARG A 528 -1.54 2.66 -22.46
N ILE A 529 -2.79 3.04 -22.21
CA ILE A 529 -3.97 2.23 -22.51
C ILE A 529 -4.37 2.51 -23.96
N PRO A 530 -4.51 1.48 -24.82
CA PRO A 530 -5.01 1.63 -26.17
C PRO A 530 -6.42 2.24 -26.15
N ALA A 531 -6.66 3.29 -26.95
CA ALA A 531 -7.94 3.98 -26.93
C ALA A 531 -8.45 4.39 -28.32
N PHE A 532 -9.74 4.18 -28.56
CA PHE A 532 -10.49 4.78 -29.65
C PHE A 532 -11.61 5.68 -29.10
N ILE A 533 -11.69 6.92 -29.57
CA ILE A 533 -12.70 7.88 -29.09
C ILE A 533 -13.33 8.56 -30.30
N GLY A 534 -14.66 8.77 -30.27
CA GLY A 534 -15.39 9.44 -31.34
C GLY A 534 -15.85 8.50 -32.46
N ILE A 535 -16.00 7.20 -32.21
CA ILE A 535 -16.48 6.25 -33.23
C ILE A 535 -18.01 6.19 -33.20
N ALA A 536 -18.67 6.86 -34.16
CA ALA A 536 -20.12 6.83 -34.28
C ALA A 536 -20.70 5.39 -34.39
N GLY A 537 -21.71 5.08 -33.58
CA GLY A 537 -22.40 3.78 -33.54
C GLY A 537 -21.55 2.63 -33.01
N VAL A 538 -20.43 2.90 -32.32
CA VAL A 538 -19.56 1.85 -31.78
C VAL A 538 -20.20 1.08 -30.64
N VAL A 539 -21.00 1.76 -29.82
CA VAL A 539 -21.68 1.16 -28.68
C VAL A 539 -22.63 0.06 -29.16
N ASP A 540 -23.48 0.34 -30.13
CA ASP A 540 -24.42 -0.63 -30.69
C ASP A 540 -23.74 -1.85 -31.31
N LYS A 541 -22.52 -1.68 -31.83
CA LYS A 541 -21.74 -2.74 -32.49
C LYS A 541 -20.98 -3.62 -31.50
N LEU A 542 -20.57 -3.07 -30.36
CA LEU A 542 -19.72 -3.74 -29.37
C LEU A 542 -20.45 -4.15 -28.10
N ALA A 543 -21.63 -3.60 -27.82
CA ALA A 543 -22.47 -4.01 -26.70
C ALA A 543 -22.78 -5.52 -26.81
N GLY A 544 -22.35 -6.30 -25.81
CA GLY A 544 -22.51 -7.75 -25.80
C GLY A 544 -21.64 -8.52 -26.79
N ALA A 545 -20.59 -7.90 -27.36
CA ALA A 545 -19.65 -8.58 -28.25
C ALA A 545 -18.78 -9.64 -27.55
N GLY A 546 -18.77 -9.65 -26.21
CA GLY A 546 -17.93 -10.52 -25.39
C GLY A 546 -16.48 -10.07 -25.43
N VAL A 547 -15.55 -11.00 -25.63
CA VAL A 547 -14.12 -10.69 -25.74
C VAL A 547 -13.80 -10.12 -27.12
N VAL A 548 -13.09 -9.00 -27.16
CA VAL A 548 -12.60 -8.37 -28.40
C VAL A 548 -11.11 -8.04 -28.29
N THR A 549 -10.48 -7.83 -29.44
CA THR A 549 -9.10 -7.35 -29.56
C THR A 549 -9.10 -5.96 -30.18
N VAL A 550 -8.41 -5.02 -29.54
CA VAL A 550 -8.27 -3.64 -29.97
C VAL A 550 -6.86 -3.45 -30.50
N ASN A 551 -6.74 -3.12 -31.79
CA ASN A 551 -5.47 -2.77 -32.43
C ASN A 551 -5.53 -1.35 -32.99
N THR A 552 -4.99 -0.42 -32.21
CA THR A 552 -4.98 1.02 -32.54
C THR A 552 -3.97 1.38 -33.61
N ALA A 553 -2.93 0.56 -33.82
CA ALA A 553 -1.97 0.78 -34.91
C ALA A 553 -2.59 0.53 -36.28
N THR A 554 -3.49 -0.45 -36.38
CA THR A 554 -4.22 -0.75 -37.63
C THR A 554 -5.59 -0.06 -37.72
N GLY A 555 -6.03 0.64 -36.67
CA GLY A 555 -7.37 1.23 -36.61
C GLY A 555 -8.51 0.21 -36.62
N LYS A 556 -8.29 -1.01 -36.09
CA LYS A 556 -9.23 -2.15 -36.21
C LYS A 556 -9.57 -2.76 -34.85
N ILE A 557 -10.81 -3.23 -34.73
CA ILE A 557 -11.31 -3.99 -33.57
C ILE A 557 -11.78 -5.35 -34.08
N TYR A 558 -11.28 -6.43 -33.48
CA TYR A 558 -11.55 -7.80 -33.90
C TYR A 558 -12.39 -8.54 -32.86
N ARG A 559 -13.20 -9.50 -33.31
CA ARG A 559 -13.91 -10.41 -32.39
C ARG A 559 -12.95 -11.46 -31.84
N GLY A 560 -13.02 -11.72 -30.54
CA GLY A 560 -12.18 -12.69 -29.84
C GLY A 560 -10.83 -12.13 -29.43
N CYS A 561 -10.02 -12.97 -28.79
CA CYS A 561 -8.66 -12.65 -28.38
C CYS A 561 -7.66 -13.11 -29.44
N ILE A 562 -6.99 -12.17 -30.10
CA ILE A 562 -5.90 -12.47 -31.03
C ILE A 562 -4.60 -12.40 -30.22
N GLU A 563 -3.84 -13.50 -30.18
CA GLU A 563 -2.53 -13.52 -29.54
C GLU A 563 -1.52 -12.75 -30.39
N ASP A 564 -1.11 -11.56 -29.94
CA ASP A 564 0.14 -10.96 -30.42
C ASP A 564 1.30 -11.57 -29.62
N LYS A 565 2.25 -12.22 -30.31
CA LYS A 565 3.44 -12.84 -29.68
C LYS A 565 4.35 -11.83 -28.96
N ARG A 566 4.07 -10.52 -29.06
CA ARG A 566 4.81 -9.42 -28.43
C ARG A 566 4.26 -8.98 -27.06
N THR A 567 3.01 -9.28 -26.70
CA THR A 567 2.34 -8.73 -25.50
C THR A 567 2.81 -9.32 -24.17
N ALA A 568 3.55 -10.43 -24.16
CA ALA A 568 4.04 -11.03 -22.92
C ALA A 568 5.21 -10.27 -22.25
N GLN A 569 5.80 -9.26 -22.91
CA GLN A 569 7.01 -8.58 -22.40
C GLN A 569 6.84 -7.10 -22.00
N ASP A 570 5.85 -6.36 -22.50
CA ASP A 570 5.85 -4.87 -22.35
C ASP A 570 4.71 -4.25 -21.52
N HIS A 571 3.80 -5.03 -20.94
CA HIS A 571 2.72 -4.51 -20.07
C HIS A 571 2.97 -4.78 -18.58
N LYS A 572 4.15 -4.42 -18.07
CA LYS A 572 4.23 -4.03 -16.67
C LYS A 572 4.04 -2.51 -16.63
N PRO A 573 3.11 -1.97 -15.81
CA PRO A 573 3.12 -0.54 -15.54
C PRO A 573 4.54 -0.18 -15.13
N ILE A 574 5.12 0.81 -15.80
CA ILE A 574 6.46 1.30 -15.45
C ILE A 574 6.40 1.59 -13.94
N PRO A 575 7.26 0.97 -13.11
CA PRO A 575 7.31 1.31 -11.70
C PRO A 575 7.54 2.81 -11.62
N ALA A 576 6.63 3.54 -10.98
CA ALA A 576 6.80 4.97 -10.74
C ALA A 576 8.18 5.14 -10.10
N GLN A 577 9.12 5.75 -10.83
CA GLN A 577 10.52 5.84 -10.40
C GLN A 577 10.67 6.64 -9.10
N ASN A 578 9.62 7.35 -8.67
CA ASN A 578 9.52 8.09 -7.42
C ASN A 578 8.16 7.85 -6.72
N ASN A 579 7.96 6.67 -6.11
CA ASN A 579 6.83 6.45 -5.20
C ASN A 579 7.13 7.18 -3.87
N SER A 580 6.44 8.30 -3.61
CA SER A 580 6.68 9.12 -2.40
C SER A 580 6.18 8.44 -1.13
N VAL A 581 5.18 7.54 -1.22
CA VAL A 581 4.74 6.69 -0.10
C VAL A 581 5.83 5.70 0.31
N VAL A 582 6.46 5.02 -0.65
CA VAL A 582 7.60 4.11 -0.37
C VAL A 582 8.80 4.89 0.14
N THR A 583 9.00 6.12 -0.33
CA THR A 583 10.05 7.01 0.20
C THR A 583 9.79 7.39 1.66
N ALA A 584 8.55 7.73 2.01
CA ALA A 584 8.16 7.97 3.40
C ALA A 584 8.36 6.73 4.28
N LEU A 585 7.98 5.54 3.78
CA LEU A 585 8.25 4.26 4.46
C LEU A 585 9.76 4.07 4.69
N ARG A 586 10.60 4.30 3.68
CA ARG A 586 12.07 4.23 3.80
C ARG A 586 12.64 5.25 4.79
N ASN A 587 12.00 6.42 4.96
CA ASN A 587 12.43 7.42 5.93
C ASN A 587 12.11 7.03 7.38
N ILE A 588 11.03 6.27 7.61
CA ILE A 588 10.66 5.80 8.96
C ILE A 588 11.37 4.50 9.37
N LEU A 589 11.70 3.63 8.41
CA LEU A 589 12.34 2.32 8.66
C LEU A 589 13.60 2.39 9.56
N PRO A 590 14.49 3.40 9.44
CA PRO A 590 15.64 3.57 10.34
C PRO A 590 15.29 3.65 11.84
N PHE A 591 14.07 4.06 12.19
CA PHE A 591 13.60 4.10 13.59
C PHE A 591 12.90 2.81 14.02
N ILE A 592 12.64 1.89 13.09
CA ILE A 592 11.86 0.67 13.32
C ILE A 592 12.75 -0.57 13.27
N VAL A 593 13.46 -0.79 12.17
CA VAL A 593 14.06 -2.09 11.78
C VAL A 593 15.50 -2.32 12.24
N PRO A 594 16.42 -1.34 12.27
CA PRO A 594 17.82 -1.61 12.57
C PRO A 594 18.01 -2.34 13.89
N LEU A 595 18.84 -3.39 13.90
CA LEU A 595 19.24 -4.11 15.11
C LEU A 595 20.69 -3.79 15.43
N SER A 596 20.92 -2.79 16.27
CA SER A 596 22.25 -2.39 16.73
C SER A 596 22.67 -3.17 17.98
N LEU A 597 21.70 -3.52 18.83
CA LEU A 597 21.89 -4.25 20.09
C LEU A 597 21.97 -5.77 19.88
N THR A 598 23.10 -6.24 19.34
CA THR A 598 23.28 -7.66 18.95
C THR A 598 23.89 -8.55 20.03
N ASP A 599 24.76 -8.01 20.89
CA ASP A 599 25.49 -8.76 21.93
C ASP A 599 24.94 -8.45 23.35
N PRO A 600 24.21 -9.38 24.01
CA PRO A 600 23.70 -9.23 25.37
C PRO A 600 24.74 -9.04 26.46
N ASP A 601 25.97 -9.54 26.24
CA ASP A 601 27.05 -9.52 27.23
C ASP A 601 27.90 -8.24 27.12
N SER A 602 27.68 -7.43 26.08
CA SER A 602 28.35 -6.15 25.88
C SER A 602 27.88 -5.11 26.90
N PRO A 603 28.78 -4.25 27.43
CA PRO A 603 28.39 -3.07 28.22
C PRO A 603 27.56 -2.07 27.42
N GLU A 604 27.59 -2.15 26.08
CA GLU A 604 26.73 -1.37 25.20
C GLU A 604 25.29 -1.90 25.15
N PHE A 605 25.01 -3.08 25.74
CA PHE A 605 23.65 -3.63 25.91
C PHE A 605 22.87 -2.94 27.02
N ALA A 606 22.61 -1.66 26.80
CA ALA A 606 22.01 -0.74 27.74
C ALA A 606 20.79 -0.04 27.11
N PRO A 607 19.75 0.30 27.90
CA PRO A 607 18.53 0.89 27.37
C PRO A 607 18.81 2.22 26.65
N GLU A 608 19.81 3.00 27.10
CA GLU A 608 20.22 4.29 26.53
C GLU A 608 20.75 4.18 25.09
N ASN A 609 21.17 2.99 24.67
CA ASN A 609 21.72 2.74 23.34
C ASN A 609 20.67 2.22 22.35
N CYS A 610 19.42 2.06 22.77
CA CYS A 610 18.33 1.70 21.85
C CYS A 610 18.07 2.86 20.88
N VAL A 611 18.31 2.64 19.58
CA VAL A 611 18.06 3.65 18.54
C VAL A 611 16.85 3.34 17.65
N SER A 612 16.32 2.12 17.75
CA SER A 612 15.15 1.65 16.99
C SER A 612 14.13 0.91 17.86
N LEU A 613 12.93 0.68 17.32
CA LEU A 613 11.93 -0.20 17.93
C LEU A 613 12.41 -1.66 18.02
N HIS A 614 13.19 -2.14 17.06
CA HIS A 614 13.78 -3.49 17.09
C HIS A 614 14.82 -3.63 18.22
N ASP A 615 15.61 -2.60 18.47
CA ASP A 615 16.55 -2.56 19.60
C ASP A 615 15.82 -2.65 20.95
N ILE A 616 14.73 -1.89 21.13
CA ILE A 616 13.89 -1.98 22.33
C ILE A 616 13.29 -3.39 22.45
N THR A 617 12.79 -3.94 21.35
CA THR A 617 12.25 -5.32 21.29
C THR A 617 13.29 -6.34 21.77
N ARG A 618 14.53 -6.28 21.24
CA ARG A 618 15.63 -7.17 21.62
C ARG A 618 16.04 -6.99 23.08
N PHE A 619 16.20 -5.75 23.54
CA PHE A 619 16.54 -5.44 24.93
C PHE A 619 15.47 -5.96 25.89
N CYS A 620 14.20 -5.68 25.60
CA CYS A 620 13.07 -6.11 26.42
C CYS A 620 12.97 -7.63 26.49
N HIS A 621 13.15 -8.33 25.37
CA HIS A 621 13.16 -9.80 25.34
C HIS A 621 14.27 -10.37 26.24
N GLU A 622 15.50 -9.91 26.06
CA GLU A 622 16.66 -10.40 26.81
C GLU A 622 16.53 -10.13 28.32
N LYS A 623 16.15 -8.90 28.70
CA LYS A 623 15.97 -8.55 30.11
C LYS A 623 14.75 -9.22 30.73
N ALA A 624 13.69 -9.49 29.97
CA ALA A 624 12.55 -10.24 30.48
C ALA A 624 12.93 -11.68 30.83
N VAL A 625 13.75 -12.34 30.00
CA VAL A 625 14.34 -13.64 30.31
C VAL A 625 15.19 -13.55 31.58
N ALA A 626 16.10 -12.57 31.66
CA ALA A 626 16.92 -12.39 32.85
C ALA A 626 16.09 -12.16 34.13
N GLU A 627 15.07 -11.30 34.10
CA GLU A 627 14.20 -11.01 35.26
C GLU A 627 13.31 -12.19 35.66
N MET A 628 12.91 -13.02 34.69
CA MET A 628 12.20 -14.27 34.96
C MET A 628 13.06 -15.23 35.82
N PHE A 629 14.38 -15.18 35.67
CA PHE A 629 15.34 -16.07 36.32
C PHE A 629 16.30 -15.39 37.33
N ARG A 630 16.14 -14.10 37.62
CA ARG A 630 17.10 -13.26 38.37
C ARG A 630 17.23 -13.58 39.84
N ASP A 631 16.11 -13.86 40.50
CA ASP A 631 16.11 -14.28 41.88
C ASP A 631 16.03 -15.80 41.87
N ASN A 632 16.97 -16.48 42.54
CA ASN A 632 16.84 -17.89 42.92
C ASN A 632 15.63 -18.14 43.87
N VAL A 633 14.54 -17.40 43.71
CA VAL A 633 13.26 -17.60 44.37
C VAL A 633 12.57 -18.78 43.70
N ALA A 634 13.02 -19.96 44.15
CA ALA A 634 12.28 -21.21 44.31
C ALA A 634 12.26 -22.32 43.24
N PRO A 635 12.53 -22.18 41.91
CA PRO A 635 12.49 -23.35 41.04
C PRO A 635 13.82 -24.10 40.96
N ALA A 636 14.98 -23.44 40.98
CA ALA A 636 16.28 -24.12 40.88
C ALA A 636 16.65 -24.91 42.16
N ALA A 637 16.20 -24.46 43.32
CA ALA A 637 16.42 -25.17 44.60
C ALA A 637 15.52 -26.42 44.75
N ASN A 638 14.37 -26.45 44.05
CA ASN A 638 13.43 -27.57 44.02
C ASN A 638 13.50 -28.37 42.71
N ALA A 639 14.46 -28.06 41.81
CA ALA A 639 14.61 -28.75 40.55
C ALA A 639 15.07 -30.19 40.80
N LYS A 640 14.18 -31.17 40.57
CA LYS A 640 14.49 -32.59 40.74
C LYS A 640 15.04 -33.15 39.44
N ARG A 641 16.13 -33.91 39.50
CA ARG A 641 16.66 -34.60 38.31
C ARG A 641 15.78 -35.82 38.01
N LEU A 642 15.32 -35.95 36.79
CA LEU A 642 14.58 -37.15 36.39
C LEU A 642 15.53 -38.36 36.39
N LYS A 643 15.13 -39.45 37.06
CA LYS A 643 15.89 -40.68 37.13
C LYS A 643 15.54 -41.54 35.91
N ASP A 644 16.38 -41.47 34.89
CA ASP A 644 16.23 -42.21 33.64
C ASP A 644 17.59 -42.78 33.17
N GLU A 645 17.56 -43.85 32.38
CA GLU A 645 18.75 -44.54 31.86
C GLU A 645 19.37 -43.86 30.61
N ASN A 646 18.77 -42.75 30.15
CA ASN A 646 19.23 -42.03 28.96
C ASN A 646 20.40 -41.06 29.23
N LEU A 647 21.21 -40.82 28.18
CA LEU A 647 22.43 -39.98 28.23
C LEU A 647 22.17 -38.48 28.47
N LEU A 648 20.94 -38.00 28.29
CA LEU A 648 20.56 -36.60 28.48
C LEU A 648 19.98 -36.37 29.89
N GLN A 649 20.54 -35.41 30.62
CA GLN A 649 20.05 -35.05 31.95
C GLN A 649 18.92 -34.01 31.82
N TYR A 650 17.74 -34.33 32.38
CA TYR A 650 16.59 -33.43 32.46
C TYR A 650 16.29 -33.06 33.91
N TRP A 651 15.96 -31.78 34.12
CA TRP A 651 15.56 -31.24 35.42
C TRP A 651 14.09 -30.85 35.40
N LEU A 652 13.40 -31.14 36.49
CA LEU A 652 11.97 -30.91 36.62
C LEU A 652 11.68 -29.82 37.65
N ILE A 653 10.88 -28.84 37.27
CA ILE A 653 10.34 -27.79 38.13
C ILE A 653 8.82 -27.99 38.19
N ASP A 654 8.30 -28.36 39.36
CA ASP A 654 6.85 -28.50 39.59
C ASP A 654 6.27 -27.18 40.12
N LEU A 655 5.37 -26.56 39.35
CA LEU A 655 4.64 -25.35 39.69
C LEU A 655 3.43 -25.62 40.61
N GLY A 656 3.09 -26.90 40.84
CA GLY A 656 1.99 -27.34 41.70
C GLY A 656 1.17 -28.45 41.06
N GLY A 657 0.98 -29.56 41.79
CA GLY A 657 0.11 -30.67 41.39
C GLY A 657 0.62 -31.51 40.21
N GLY A 658 1.80 -31.20 39.66
CA GLY A 658 2.44 -31.91 38.56
C GLY A 658 3.12 -33.21 38.98
N THR A 659 3.36 -33.41 40.29
CA THR A 659 3.99 -34.62 40.86
C THR A 659 3.21 -35.20 42.05
N SER A 660 3.45 -36.47 42.39
CA SER A 660 2.80 -37.19 43.50
C SER A 660 3.57 -37.13 44.82
N SER A 661 4.87 -36.79 44.82
CA SER A 661 5.75 -36.84 45.99
C SER A 661 6.26 -35.46 46.43
N SER A 662 5.72 -34.97 47.55
CA SER A 662 6.33 -33.91 48.35
C SER A 662 7.32 -34.50 49.35
N ALA A 663 8.55 -34.78 48.94
CA ALA A 663 9.65 -35.09 49.87
C ALA A 663 11.02 -34.84 49.23
N ASP A 664 11.99 -34.57 50.10
CA ASP A 664 13.35 -33.98 49.96
C ASP A 664 14.37 -34.66 49.02
N ASP A 665 13.95 -35.48 48.05
CA ASP A 665 14.90 -36.15 47.16
C ASP A 665 15.28 -35.29 45.94
N LYS A 666 16.59 -35.25 45.65
CA LYS A 666 17.18 -34.61 44.45
C LYS A 666 16.77 -35.29 43.13
N TYR A 667 16.07 -36.43 43.21
CA TYR A 667 15.69 -37.26 42.08
C TYR A 667 14.18 -37.52 42.08
N ILE A 668 13.58 -37.62 40.89
CA ILE A 668 12.18 -37.98 40.70
C ILE A 668 12.05 -39.10 39.66
N ASN A 669 11.20 -40.09 39.90
CA ASN A 669 10.93 -41.15 38.92
C ASN A 669 9.78 -40.74 37.99
N LEU A 670 9.75 -41.30 36.78
CA LEU A 670 8.67 -41.03 35.83
C LEU A 670 7.28 -41.42 36.37
N SER A 671 7.21 -42.46 37.23
CA SER A 671 5.99 -42.88 37.93
C SER A 671 5.40 -41.82 38.85
N ASP A 672 6.24 -40.89 39.31
CA ASP A 672 5.84 -39.84 40.26
C ASP A 672 5.28 -38.60 39.55
N ILE A 673 5.33 -38.55 38.22
CA ILE A 673 4.76 -37.48 37.40
C ILE A 673 3.24 -37.67 37.30
N ARG A 674 2.49 -36.59 37.49
CA ARG A 674 1.02 -36.53 37.35
C ARG A 674 0.58 -35.70 36.15
N SER A 675 1.45 -34.86 35.59
CA SER A 675 1.16 -34.06 34.38
C SER A 675 0.99 -34.97 33.16
N ASN A 676 -0.22 -35.03 32.60
CA ASN A 676 -0.48 -35.77 31.36
C ASN A 676 0.26 -35.14 30.18
N ALA A 677 0.29 -33.80 30.11
CA ALA A 677 1.02 -33.05 29.10
C ALA A 677 2.53 -33.41 29.09
N MET A 678 3.18 -33.45 30.25
CA MET A 678 4.59 -33.86 30.34
C MET A 678 4.79 -35.33 29.94
N LYS A 679 3.92 -36.23 30.40
CA LYS A 679 4.03 -37.66 30.06
C LYS A 679 3.91 -37.90 28.56
N ALA A 680 2.95 -37.25 27.92
CA ALA A 680 2.75 -37.37 26.48
C ALA A 680 3.98 -36.87 25.71
N LEU A 681 4.51 -35.70 26.09
CA LEU A 681 5.75 -35.16 25.54
C LEU A 681 6.94 -36.12 25.75
N TRP A 682 7.09 -36.67 26.96
CA TRP A 682 8.16 -37.60 27.32
C TRP A 682 8.09 -38.91 26.54
N ILE A 683 6.89 -39.48 26.36
CA ILE A 683 6.67 -40.68 25.53
C ILE A 683 7.12 -40.42 24.10
N GLY A 684 6.74 -39.27 23.53
CA GLY A 684 7.20 -38.84 22.21
C GLY A 684 8.71 -38.85 22.06
N MET A 685 9.41 -38.31 23.07
CA MET A 685 10.87 -38.19 23.07
C MET A 685 11.60 -39.53 23.22
N THR A 686 11.02 -40.51 23.92
CA THR A 686 11.76 -41.70 24.41
C THR A 686 11.31 -43.02 23.81
N HIS A 687 10.10 -43.10 23.24
CA HIS A 687 9.54 -44.35 22.74
C HIS A 687 10.36 -44.97 21.59
N ILE A 688 10.90 -44.12 20.71
CA ILE A 688 11.81 -44.51 19.64
C ILE A 688 13.19 -43.97 19.98
N LYS A 689 14.17 -44.87 20.10
CA LYS A 689 15.55 -44.50 20.39
C LYS A 689 16.13 -43.72 19.20
N TRP A 690 16.82 -42.64 19.51
CA TRP A 690 17.54 -41.87 18.50
C TRP A 690 18.81 -42.61 18.07
N ASP A 691 18.97 -42.84 16.77
CA ASP A 691 20.07 -43.60 16.17
C ASP A 691 21.41 -42.84 16.16
N GLY A 692 21.44 -41.60 16.64
CA GLY A 692 22.58 -40.70 16.55
C GLY A 692 22.53 -39.77 15.32
N PRO A 693 23.49 -38.86 15.17
CA PRO A 693 23.51 -37.93 14.05
C PRO A 693 23.82 -38.68 12.73
N PRO A 694 23.23 -38.26 11.61
CA PRO A 694 23.44 -38.94 10.33
C PRO A 694 24.90 -38.82 9.85
N PRO A 695 25.45 -39.81 9.12
CA PRO A 695 26.83 -39.77 8.65
C PRO A 695 27.03 -38.65 7.62
N VAL A 696 27.91 -37.69 7.93
CA VAL A 696 28.18 -36.51 7.10
C VAL A 696 29.14 -36.87 5.94
N GLN A 697 28.79 -36.51 4.70
CA GLN A 697 29.69 -36.62 3.54
C GLN A 697 30.82 -35.57 3.62
N ILE A 698 32.05 -35.92 3.21
CA ILE A 698 33.26 -35.06 3.29
C ILE A 698 33.07 -33.68 2.62
N SER A 699 32.21 -33.59 1.59
CA SER A 699 31.83 -32.34 0.92
C SER A 699 30.99 -31.39 1.77
N GLY A 700 30.23 -31.89 2.75
CA GLY A 700 29.44 -31.09 3.69
C GLY A 700 30.23 -30.58 4.90
N LEU A 701 31.45 -31.07 5.13
CA LEU A 701 32.30 -30.62 6.25
C LEU A 701 32.89 -29.22 6.01
N MET A 702 33.15 -28.85 4.74
CA MET A 702 33.75 -27.56 4.38
C MET A 702 32.80 -26.38 4.59
N SER A 703 31.49 -26.54 4.39
CA SER A 703 30.50 -25.48 4.65
C SER A 703 30.38 -25.18 6.14
N VAL A 704 30.44 -26.22 6.98
CA VAL A 704 30.42 -26.09 8.45
C VAL A 704 31.68 -25.39 8.97
N ILE A 705 32.86 -25.70 8.40
CA ILE A 705 34.13 -25.04 8.76
C ILE A 705 34.14 -23.57 8.32
N ALA A 706 33.59 -23.25 7.14
CA ALA A 706 33.49 -21.89 6.63
C ALA A 706 32.54 -21.03 7.48
N GLU A 707 31.41 -21.59 7.91
CA GLU A 707 30.43 -20.90 8.78
C GLU A 707 31.00 -20.70 10.20
N ALA A 708 31.76 -21.68 10.72
CA ALA A 708 32.49 -21.60 11.99
C ALA A 708 33.60 -20.52 12.02
N ALA A 709 34.20 -20.19 10.88
CA ALA A 709 35.24 -19.18 10.78
C ALA A 709 34.70 -17.73 10.81
N CYS A 710 33.43 -17.53 10.47
CA CYS A 710 32.81 -16.20 10.40
C CYS A 710 32.09 -15.77 11.69
N ASN A 711 31.95 -16.65 12.68
CA ASN A 711 31.27 -16.34 13.94
C ASN A 711 32.08 -16.86 15.15
N PRO A 712 32.72 -15.98 15.96
CA PRO A 712 33.59 -16.37 17.07
C PRO A 712 32.92 -17.23 18.16
N ALA A 713 31.58 -17.27 18.21
CA ALA A 713 30.81 -18.17 19.07
C ALA A 713 30.91 -19.66 18.67
N LEU A 714 31.58 -19.98 17.55
CA LEU A 714 31.69 -21.31 16.95
C LEU A 714 33.05 -21.99 17.16
N ALA A 715 33.95 -21.44 17.99
CA ALA A 715 35.26 -22.03 18.27
C ALA A 715 35.15 -23.29 19.16
N PRO A 716 35.64 -24.47 18.73
CA PRO A 716 35.62 -25.67 19.55
C PRO A 716 36.67 -25.56 20.67
N GLY A 717 36.22 -25.24 21.89
CA GLY A 717 37.12 -25.17 23.05
C GLY A 717 36.68 -24.31 24.23
N MET A 718 35.58 -23.55 24.14
CA MET A 718 35.07 -22.82 25.32
C MET A 718 34.27 -23.74 26.24
N SER A 719 34.64 -23.77 27.51
CA SER A 719 33.86 -24.41 28.57
C SER A 719 32.59 -23.62 28.84
N ASN A 720 31.44 -24.18 28.44
CA ASN A 720 30.11 -23.67 28.72
C ASN A 720 29.82 -23.74 30.23
N ASN A 721 29.69 -22.58 30.88
CA ASN A 721 29.13 -22.48 32.21
C ASN A 721 27.73 -21.86 32.13
N MET A 722 26.77 -22.53 32.77
CA MET A 722 25.39 -22.10 33.08
C MET A 722 24.25 -22.34 32.07
N GLY A 723 24.49 -22.72 30.80
CA GLY A 723 23.43 -22.85 29.76
C GLY A 723 23.01 -24.27 29.32
N ASP A 724 23.63 -25.34 29.81
CA ASP A 724 23.53 -26.70 29.21
C ASP A 724 22.50 -27.65 29.86
N ARG A 725 21.49 -27.12 30.58
CA ARG A 725 20.49 -27.97 31.28
C ARG A 725 19.11 -27.87 30.65
N ASN A 726 18.53 -29.01 30.27
CA ASN A 726 17.15 -29.07 29.76
C ASN A 726 16.16 -29.10 30.93
N TYR A 727 15.29 -28.10 31.03
CA TYR A 727 14.29 -27.99 32.10
C TYR A 727 12.89 -28.30 31.60
N PHE A 728 12.20 -29.17 32.32
CA PHE A 728 10.76 -29.32 32.28
C PHE A 728 10.13 -28.44 33.36
N ILE A 729 9.21 -27.57 32.97
CA ILE A 729 8.37 -26.81 33.87
C ILE A 729 6.96 -27.38 33.75
N ILE A 730 6.43 -27.93 34.85
CA ILE A 730 5.16 -28.67 34.80
C ILE A 730 4.18 -28.22 35.87
N SER A 731 2.90 -28.40 35.61
CA SER A 731 1.83 -28.42 36.62
C SER A 731 0.92 -29.62 36.33
N ARG A 732 -0.21 -29.76 37.04
CA ARG A 732 -1.17 -30.85 36.81
C ARG A 732 -1.56 -31.04 35.32
N ASN A 733 -1.77 -29.94 34.60
CA ASN A 733 -2.27 -29.92 33.22
C ASN A 733 -1.30 -29.23 32.24
N TYR A 734 -0.21 -28.64 32.74
CA TYR A 734 0.72 -27.84 31.95
C TYR A 734 2.08 -28.53 31.82
N CYS A 735 2.73 -28.32 30.68
CA CYS A 735 4.12 -28.67 30.45
C CYS A 735 4.80 -27.66 29.52
N ASN A 736 6.00 -27.21 29.88
CA ASN A 736 6.91 -26.48 29.03
C ASN A 736 8.29 -27.13 29.07
N LEU A 737 8.89 -27.29 27.89
CA LEU A 737 10.25 -27.77 27.70
C LEU A 737 10.96 -26.81 26.73
N GLN A 738 12.01 -26.18 27.22
CA GLN A 738 12.97 -25.48 26.38
C GLN A 738 14.22 -26.34 26.26
N SER A 739 14.63 -26.63 25.04
CA SER A 739 15.78 -27.47 24.77
C SER A 739 16.71 -26.86 23.73
N ARG A 740 18.01 -26.89 24.05
CA ARG A 740 19.10 -26.44 23.16
C ARG A 740 19.99 -27.63 22.84
N PHE A 741 20.09 -27.96 21.55
CA PHE A 741 20.95 -29.05 21.07
C PHE A 741 21.98 -28.51 20.09
N GLY A 742 23.12 -28.04 20.61
CA GLY A 742 24.16 -27.40 19.81
C GLY A 742 23.63 -26.13 19.14
N PHE A 743 23.43 -26.19 17.82
CA PHE A 743 22.96 -25.08 16.97
C PHE A 743 21.43 -24.99 16.81
N HIS A 744 20.66 -25.88 17.45
CA HIS A 744 19.20 -25.93 17.36
C HIS A 744 18.56 -25.46 18.66
N PHE A 745 17.52 -24.64 18.52
CA PHE A 745 16.65 -24.19 19.60
C PHE A 745 15.25 -24.73 19.35
N CYS A 746 14.70 -25.42 20.34
CA CYS A 746 13.34 -25.94 20.28
C CYS A 746 12.59 -25.65 21.58
N THR A 747 11.38 -25.14 21.44
CA THR A 747 10.46 -24.89 22.55
C THR A 747 9.20 -25.70 22.32
N VAL A 748 8.80 -26.48 23.31
CA VAL A 748 7.52 -27.20 23.31
C VAL A 748 6.74 -26.80 24.54
N GLU A 749 5.50 -26.38 24.34
CA GLU A 749 4.60 -25.98 25.41
C GLU A 749 3.22 -26.59 25.17
N GLY A 750 2.52 -26.97 26.23
CA GLY A 750 1.13 -27.35 26.12
C GLY A 750 0.38 -27.32 27.44
N TYR A 751 -0.93 -27.10 27.31
CA TYR A 751 -1.90 -27.13 28.39
C TYR A 751 -3.03 -28.09 27.99
N ALA A 752 -3.17 -29.18 28.75
CA ALA A 752 -4.13 -30.25 28.53
C ALA A 752 -5.02 -30.36 29.78
N GLY A 753 -6.16 -29.67 29.77
CA GLY A 753 -7.17 -29.65 30.83
C GLY A 753 -8.57 -30.03 30.33
N GLU A 754 -9.55 -30.01 31.25
CA GLU A 754 -10.92 -30.46 30.98
C GLU A 754 -11.69 -29.52 30.03
N ASP A 755 -11.34 -28.24 29.99
CA ASP A 755 -11.97 -27.22 29.13
C ASP A 755 -11.27 -27.14 27.76
N PRO A 756 -11.91 -27.56 26.65
CA PRO A 756 -11.31 -27.51 25.32
C PRO A 756 -10.92 -26.10 24.87
N ASP A 757 -11.61 -25.05 25.33
CA ASP A 757 -11.36 -23.67 24.91
C ASP A 757 -10.05 -23.11 25.51
N GLU A 758 -9.52 -23.73 26.56
CA GLU A 758 -8.25 -23.36 27.20
C GLU A 758 -7.06 -24.17 26.69
N ASN A 759 -7.34 -25.27 26.01
CA ASN A 759 -6.35 -26.27 25.64
C ASN A 759 -5.55 -25.85 24.42
N TYR A 760 -4.23 -26.03 24.50
CA TYR A 760 -3.34 -25.75 23.37
C TYR A 760 -2.05 -26.57 23.42
N ALA A 761 -1.42 -26.74 22.26
CA ALA A 761 -0.01 -27.11 22.15
C ALA A 761 0.71 -26.14 21.20
N PHE A 762 1.95 -25.85 21.53
CA PHE A 762 2.83 -24.95 20.80
C PHE A 762 4.18 -25.62 20.61
N PHE A 763 4.69 -25.54 19.38
CA PHE A 763 5.98 -26.08 18.98
C PHE A 763 6.73 -25.01 18.19
N GLN A 764 7.92 -24.65 18.65
CA GLN A 764 8.82 -23.75 17.98
C GLN A 764 10.14 -24.45 17.69
N PHE A 765 10.68 -24.22 16.50
CA PHE A 765 11.95 -24.79 16.07
C PHE A 765 12.74 -23.79 15.23
N THR A 766 13.99 -23.50 15.62
CA THR A 766 14.86 -22.53 14.93
C THR A 766 16.33 -22.98 14.96
N GLY A 767 17.09 -22.64 13.90
CA GLY A 767 18.56 -22.75 13.84
C GLY A 767 19.06 -24.10 13.31
N GLY A 768 20.35 -24.20 12.96
CA GLY A 768 20.98 -25.42 12.42
C GLY A 768 22.45 -25.22 12.08
N GLY A 769 23.16 -26.31 11.80
CA GLY A 769 24.60 -26.29 11.51
C GLY A 769 24.96 -26.35 10.03
N ALA A 770 23.94 -26.39 9.16
CA ALA A 770 24.08 -26.44 7.70
C ALA A 770 23.72 -25.09 7.04
N ASP A 771 23.95 -24.99 5.72
CA ASP A 771 23.64 -23.79 4.93
C ASP A 771 22.13 -23.48 4.87
N LYS A 772 21.78 -22.21 4.61
CA LYS A 772 20.40 -21.68 4.65
C LYS A 772 19.40 -22.53 3.85
N SER A 773 19.79 -23.06 2.69
CA SER A 773 18.90 -23.85 1.84
C SER A 773 18.47 -25.16 2.52
N ARG A 774 19.40 -25.85 3.19
CA ARG A 774 19.13 -27.12 3.88
C ARG A 774 18.36 -26.93 5.18
N ARG A 775 18.62 -25.83 5.88
CA ARG A 775 17.84 -25.46 7.08
C ARG A 775 16.37 -25.22 6.72
N MET A 776 16.10 -24.54 5.61
CA MET A 776 14.72 -24.33 5.12
C MET A 776 14.03 -25.65 4.74
N ILE A 777 14.70 -26.55 4.02
CA ILE A 777 14.14 -27.86 3.62
C ILE A 777 13.71 -28.67 4.85
N ARG A 778 14.50 -28.64 5.93
CA ARG A 778 14.13 -29.29 7.19
C ARG A 778 12.89 -28.66 7.82
N SER A 779 12.84 -27.34 7.90
CA SER A 779 11.69 -26.64 8.50
C SER A 779 10.41 -26.96 7.73
N TRP A 780 10.46 -27.04 6.39
CA TRP A 780 9.33 -27.50 5.58
C TRP A 780 8.94 -28.97 5.83
N LEU A 781 9.91 -29.86 6.02
CA LEU A 781 9.62 -31.26 6.38
C LEU A 781 8.84 -31.35 7.70
N ILE A 782 9.31 -30.61 8.71
CA ILE A 782 8.71 -30.59 10.04
C ILE A 782 7.31 -29.97 9.97
N ALA A 783 7.15 -28.88 9.21
CA ALA A 783 5.86 -28.21 9.00
C ALA A 783 4.83 -29.17 8.40
N GLY A 784 5.16 -29.82 7.28
CA GLY A 784 4.24 -30.73 6.61
C GLY A 784 3.86 -31.97 7.44
N ILE A 785 4.68 -32.35 8.44
CA ILE A 785 4.31 -33.38 9.42
C ILE A 785 3.35 -32.81 10.46
N LEU A 786 3.65 -31.65 11.04
CA LEU A 786 2.83 -31.02 12.09
C LEU A 786 1.42 -30.66 11.58
N GLU A 787 1.29 -30.16 10.36
CA GLU A 787 0.00 -29.85 9.72
C GLU A 787 -0.90 -31.09 9.65
N LYS A 788 -0.34 -32.27 9.34
CA LYS A 788 -1.11 -33.53 9.30
C LYS A 788 -1.68 -33.93 10.66
N TYR A 789 -1.10 -33.43 11.74
CA TYR A 789 -1.56 -33.66 13.12
C TYR A 789 -2.33 -32.47 13.70
N GLY A 790 -2.78 -31.54 12.85
CA GLY A 790 -3.74 -30.49 13.20
C GLY A 790 -3.13 -29.19 13.71
N PHE A 791 -1.81 -29.01 13.59
CA PHE A 791 -1.18 -27.72 13.86
C PHE A 791 -1.43 -26.74 12.72
N ILE A 792 -1.68 -25.48 13.07
CA ILE A 792 -1.51 -24.34 12.18
C ILE A 792 -0.02 -23.99 12.22
N VAL A 793 0.66 -24.00 11.07
CA VAL A 793 2.11 -23.82 10.99
C VAL A 793 2.44 -22.56 10.18
N ASP A 794 3.39 -21.80 10.68
CA ASP A 794 4.01 -20.66 10.01
C ASP A 794 5.53 -20.91 9.93
N VAL A 795 6.11 -20.75 8.74
CA VAL A 795 7.54 -20.95 8.50
C VAL A 795 8.13 -19.67 7.92
N LYS A 796 8.99 -19.01 8.70
CA LYS A 796 9.72 -17.81 8.32
C LYS A 796 11.22 -18.14 8.24
N GLU A 797 11.75 -18.20 7.04
CA GLU A 797 13.10 -18.70 6.74
C GLU A 797 13.38 -20.10 7.34
N ASP A 798 14.27 -20.21 8.34
CA ASP A 798 14.58 -21.45 9.04
C ASP A 798 13.88 -21.58 10.41
N SER A 799 13.03 -20.63 10.77
CA SER A 799 12.21 -20.65 11.97
C SER A 799 10.81 -21.16 11.67
N LEU A 800 10.38 -22.15 12.46
CA LEU A 800 9.07 -22.77 12.39
C LEU A 800 8.31 -22.51 13.69
N PHE A 801 7.08 -22.04 13.54
CA PHE A 801 6.11 -21.84 14.60
C PHE A 801 4.87 -22.67 14.30
N ALA A 802 4.49 -23.54 15.21
CA ALA A 802 3.34 -24.41 15.04
C ALA A 802 2.45 -24.35 16.28
N ARG A 803 1.14 -24.15 16.09
CA ARG A 803 0.19 -24.06 17.20
C ARG A 803 -1.12 -24.79 16.91
N ILE A 804 -1.70 -25.37 17.95
CA ILE A 804 -3.06 -25.93 17.97
C ILE A 804 -3.76 -25.41 19.23
N GLU A 805 -5.01 -24.96 19.11
CA GLU A 805 -5.80 -24.36 20.20
C GLU A 805 -7.26 -24.77 20.09
N GLY A 806 -8.01 -24.70 21.20
CA GLY A 806 -9.47 -24.94 21.17
C GLY A 806 -9.83 -26.41 20.96
N VAL A 807 -9.01 -27.34 21.48
CA VAL A 807 -9.12 -28.78 21.21
C VAL A 807 -9.27 -29.59 22.50
N ALA A 808 -9.83 -30.79 22.42
CA ALA A 808 -9.95 -31.67 23.59
C ALA A 808 -8.58 -32.05 24.18
N GLU A 809 -8.53 -32.36 25.49
CA GLU A 809 -7.31 -32.74 26.23
C GLU A 809 -6.49 -33.81 25.49
N GLU A 810 -7.18 -34.82 24.96
CA GLU A 810 -6.60 -35.97 24.27
C GLU A 810 -5.92 -35.58 22.94
N VAL A 811 -6.38 -34.51 22.31
CA VAL A 811 -5.77 -33.97 21.08
C VAL A 811 -4.48 -33.23 21.44
N VAL A 812 -4.48 -32.45 22.53
CA VAL A 812 -3.26 -31.79 23.04
C VAL A 812 -2.19 -32.82 23.41
N GLU A 813 -2.57 -33.87 24.14
CA GLU A 813 -1.65 -34.94 24.51
C GLU A 813 -1.02 -35.61 23.28
N ARG A 814 -1.82 -35.95 22.26
CA ARG A 814 -1.29 -36.51 21.00
C ARG A 814 -0.36 -35.52 20.30
N ALA A 815 -0.73 -34.25 20.24
CA ALA A 815 0.08 -33.19 19.64
C ALA A 815 1.44 -33.05 20.36
N LEU A 816 1.46 -33.11 21.70
CA LEU A 816 2.68 -33.09 22.50
C LEU A 816 3.55 -34.34 22.29
N ALA A 817 2.96 -35.53 22.12
CA ALA A 817 3.71 -36.73 21.78
C ALA A 817 4.38 -36.63 20.39
N VAL A 818 3.68 -36.07 19.40
CA VAL A 818 4.26 -35.79 18.07
C VAL A 818 5.40 -34.78 18.17
N ALA A 819 5.19 -33.67 18.89
CA ALA A 819 6.20 -32.65 19.13
C ALA A 819 7.45 -33.21 19.84
N GLY A 820 7.25 -34.10 20.82
CA GLY A 820 8.34 -34.77 21.54
C GLY A 820 9.20 -35.66 20.64
N TYR A 821 8.57 -36.41 19.73
CA TYR A 821 9.29 -37.20 18.74
C TYR A 821 10.12 -36.30 17.81
N LEU A 822 9.49 -35.25 17.26
CA LEU A 822 10.16 -34.32 16.36
C LEU A 822 11.32 -33.59 17.04
N LEU A 823 11.17 -33.21 18.32
CA LEU A 823 12.23 -32.57 19.10
C LEU A 823 13.53 -33.41 19.16
N VAL A 824 13.41 -34.74 19.25
CA VAL A 824 14.58 -35.63 19.36
C VAL A 824 15.10 -36.05 17.99
N HIS A 825 14.22 -36.38 17.06
CA HIS A 825 14.59 -37.04 15.80
C HIS A 825 14.92 -36.08 14.65
N THR A 826 14.68 -34.78 14.84
CA THR A 826 15.05 -33.73 13.86
C THR A 826 16.46 -33.16 14.08
N ARG A 827 17.20 -33.68 15.06
CA ARG A 827 18.55 -33.22 15.41
C ARG A 827 19.54 -33.51 14.28
N GLN A 828 20.18 -32.46 13.77
CA GLN A 828 21.28 -32.52 12.78
C GLN A 828 20.92 -33.19 11.44
N ILE A 829 19.63 -33.34 11.12
CA ILE A 829 19.19 -33.90 9.83
C ILE A 829 19.41 -32.93 8.67
N ASP A 830 19.49 -31.62 8.95
CA ASP A 830 19.88 -30.58 8.00
C ASP A 830 21.24 -30.85 7.35
N MET A 831 22.14 -31.53 8.05
CA MET A 831 23.48 -31.86 7.54
C MET A 831 23.45 -32.82 6.35
N VAL A 832 22.36 -33.58 6.15
CA VAL A 832 22.19 -34.56 5.07
C VAL A 832 21.03 -34.24 4.13
N MET A 833 20.38 -33.08 4.30
CA MET A 833 19.24 -32.62 3.49
C MET A 833 19.68 -31.84 2.24
N SER A 834 20.50 -32.47 1.39
CA SER A 834 20.95 -31.89 0.12
C SER A 834 20.22 -32.44 -1.11
N ASP A 835 19.43 -33.50 -0.96
CA ASP A 835 18.78 -34.24 -2.06
C ASP A 835 17.26 -34.41 -1.78
N PRO A 836 16.38 -34.13 -2.76
CA PRO A 836 14.95 -34.46 -2.69
C PRO A 836 14.62 -35.90 -2.25
N GLU A 837 15.49 -36.88 -2.51
CA GLU A 837 15.30 -38.27 -2.07
C GLU A 837 15.43 -38.40 -0.53
N ALA A 838 16.38 -37.68 0.07
CA ALA A 838 16.57 -37.67 1.52
C ALA A 838 15.33 -37.09 2.24
N TYR A 839 14.74 -36.02 1.70
CA TYR A 839 13.50 -35.44 2.22
C TYR A 839 12.38 -36.47 2.29
N ARG A 840 12.12 -37.20 1.19
CA ARG A 840 11.06 -38.21 1.13
C ARG A 840 11.32 -39.38 2.09
N ASN A 841 12.56 -39.84 2.19
CA ASN A 841 12.94 -40.94 3.07
C ASN A 841 12.70 -40.58 4.55
N TYR A 842 13.08 -39.38 4.97
CA TYR A 842 12.81 -38.91 6.34
C TYR A 842 11.33 -38.64 6.59
N GLN A 843 10.59 -38.13 5.60
CA GLN A 843 9.14 -37.97 5.71
C GLN A 843 8.45 -39.31 5.99
N VAL A 844 8.74 -40.33 5.19
CA VAL A 844 8.15 -41.68 5.36
C VAL A 844 8.57 -42.30 6.70
N LYS A 845 9.86 -42.18 7.07
CA LYS A 845 10.36 -42.66 8.36
C LYS A 845 9.61 -42.01 9.53
N PHE A 846 9.56 -40.69 9.57
CA PHE A 846 8.93 -39.95 10.66
C PHE A 846 7.44 -40.24 10.76
N GLU A 847 6.73 -40.37 9.65
CA GLU A 847 5.31 -40.74 9.68
C GLU A 847 5.06 -42.15 10.24
N GLN A 848 5.93 -43.11 9.93
CA GLN A 848 5.84 -44.47 10.48
C GLN A 848 6.14 -44.48 11.98
N ASP A 849 7.21 -43.78 12.36
CA ASP A 849 7.68 -43.66 13.73
C ASP A 849 6.65 -42.95 14.63
N ILE A 850 6.08 -41.84 14.16
CA ILE A 850 5.01 -41.12 14.87
C ILE A 850 3.76 -41.98 15.04
N LYS A 851 3.37 -42.77 14.03
CA LYS A 851 2.26 -43.73 14.17
C LYS A 851 2.54 -44.76 15.27
N ALA A 852 3.76 -45.28 15.36
CA ALA A 852 4.15 -46.20 16.43
C ALA A 852 4.09 -45.52 17.81
N VAL A 853 4.60 -44.30 17.94
CA VAL A 853 4.51 -43.48 19.17
C VAL A 853 3.06 -43.30 19.62
N LEU A 854 2.17 -42.87 18.71
CA LEU A 854 0.76 -42.61 19.02
C LEU A 854 -0.02 -43.89 19.36
N SER A 855 0.31 -45.02 18.72
CA SER A 855 -0.29 -46.32 19.04
C SER A 855 0.06 -46.77 20.47
N SER A 856 1.30 -46.56 20.87
CA SER A 856 1.81 -46.92 22.19
C SER A 856 1.30 -45.98 23.27
N TYR A 857 1.15 -44.69 22.95
CA TYR A 857 0.46 -43.71 23.81
C TYR A 857 -0.98 -44.13 24.11
N SER A 858 -1.72 -44.58 23.09
CA SER A 858 -3.11 -45.03 23.23
C SER A 858 -3.26 -46.28 24.11
N ILE A 859 -2.25 -47.17 24.11
CA ILE A 859 -2.21 -48.36 24.97
C ILE A 859 -1.90 -47.96 26.42
N LEU A 860 -0.86 -47.16 26.63
CA LEU A 860 -0.42 -46.70 27.96
C LEU A 860 -1.46 -45.81 28.65
N SER A 861 -2.17 -44.97 27.91
CA SER A 861 -3.27 -44.14 28.46
C SER A 861 -4.46 -44.99 28.91
N SER A 862 -4.73 -46.12 28.23
CA SER A 862 -5.81 -47.05 28.59
C SER A 862 -5.51 -47.89 29.84
N GLU A 863 -4.25 -48.27 30.06
CA GLU A 863 -3.81 -48.97 31.28
C GLU A 863 -3.74 -48.03 32.49
N TYR A 864 -3.25 -46.80 32.30
CA TYR A 864 -3.20 -45.78 33.37
C TYR A 864 -4.59 -45.27 33.77
N ARG A 865 -5.52 -45.08 32.82
CA ARG A 865 -6.92 -44.70 33.13
C ARG A 865 -7.71 -45.83 33.82
N ARG A 866 -7.26 -47.09 33.73
CA ARG A 866 -7.83 -48.24 34.48
C ARG A 866 -7.23 -48.44 35.88
N ALA A 867 -6.04 -47.89 36.13
CA ALA A 867 -5.33 -47.98 37.41
C ALA A 867 -5.62 -46.80 38.37
N LEU A 868 -6.22 -45.73 37.85
CA LEU A 868 -6.94 -44.69 38.59
C LEU A 868 -8.37 -45.16 38.88
#